data_AF-A0A7V8AY47-F1
#
_entry.id   AF-A0A7V8AY47-F1
#
_cell.length_a   1.000
_cell.length_b   1.000
_cell.length_c   1.000
_cell.angle_alpha   90.00
_cell.angle_beta   90.00
_cell.angle_gamma   90.00
#
_symmetry.space_group_name_H-M   'P 1'
#
loop_
_entity.id
_entity.type
_entity.pdbx_description
1 polymer ?
#
loop_
_entity_poly.entity_id
_entity_poly.type
_entity_poly.pdbx_seq_one_letter_code
_entity_poly.pdbx_strand_id
1 'polypeptide(L)'
;MIQPTKMQLISAMLLAGATLGWATAATAATPDDPTGIIKKPIPDKTVVFTFDDGCASGATVAAPILKKNGFGGTFYVSDAYGFRERKDWYLTWRQIKGMADDGFEIGNHTRGHGMLSMTDEGGLKAYIWTLEDEAIANRIPKPTTLAWPFYIVNTKYYSLLSSWGYTFGRGGHGRVYRPTVDHPLDAPSFAVGGVGMTIEGFISAVQQATAGRVVVLCFHGTPDMEHAGVGTNPDLFEDMVDYCKENNYHVMAMRDLAQYIDTEKASKLPPTQDKLDNPGPELRVTGDKPFVRRKRELTGYAFPAELTAPWTRKYICRLRMPDSSYGAVNGSSITLYVPESTDLKALAPTFELARSATANPPSGTARDFTKSQIYTVTAEDKSTMDFTVQVVKTPVPMHYTWASSNPGKLDDAAQWKTNFGTAAAPAAGGDSDAILNFYAQGKYEVTRASADEFVLNQLNIGSSALTLTSQGPLVFAKSKSHGTLPYMNSQNRAELTIKAPLRLDADFTIDGLETDDTRVFLAGAISGGGGLIKNGPHTVYLNHPINTYRGGTTINDGCISTQPQGLGAGPVTVNKSGTISFDGPPVLNALTCNGGCISGGVNAHWNGPVKLNGNTIVHAHDSLEFNNKESGISGAGGLTQTGHPVDHGIRSGAIKLLGRNTYTGPTKVEMGLLEVSSSLYNNDPARWTPANISVNGAAAELRLHVGGAGEFTIAQAVTLLKNITTGVNHNGLMAGATFGLDTADATTPQEMVLNITDSQGPGGGSVTMKKCGAGTLKLAGANTYSGQTIITGGSLSLESFNSVAHPKPNSSLGAPKTAANAEILVSGNSSLVYTGKGETTDRNLNMPGGGDSITLDQSGSGLLKLTSPFVMSGFAENKTIVLAGSSSGSGELAFNIDNVYDRKGKATTSLTKTGSATWTLSGKNSYTGATTVKQGTLGLTSAQGLSDKTEVTVSDGGMLELKFTGEMHLGKLTLDGKVQAAGTYSAATSPKCIKGKGVIKID
;
A
#
# COMPACT_ATOMS: atom_id res chain seq x y z
N MET A 1 -48.06 18.15 -75.86
CA MET A 1 -47.09 19.27 -75.84
C MET A 1 -46.26 19.14 -74.58
N ILE A 2 -44.96 18.86 -74.54
CA ILE A 2 -44.00 18.15 -75.41
C ILE A 2 -43.22 17.31 -74.38
N GLN A 3 -43.61 16.04 -74.20
CA GLN A 3 -42.88 14.82 -74.57
C GLN A 3 -41.46 14.62 -73.95
N PRO A 4 -41.16 13.37 -73.55
CA PRO A 4 -40.41 13.01 -72.32
C PRO A 4 -39.34 11.91 -72.58
N THR A 5 -38.73 11.30 -71.54
CA THR A 5 -38.41 9.84 -71.44
C THR A 5 -37.69 9.54 -70.10
N LYS A 6 -38.14 8.65 -69.20
CA LYS A 6 -38.26 7.17 -69.16
C LYS A 6 -36.94 6.39 -68.89
N MET A 7 -36.95 5.61 -67.78
CA MET A 7 -36.30 4.29 -67.56
C MET A 7 -34.74 4.23 -67.67
N GLN A 8 -33.94 3.40 -66.97
CA GLN A 8 -34.11 2.01 -66.53
C GLN A 8 -32.95 1.56 -65.61
N LEU A 9 -33.23 0.50 -64.85
CA LEU A 9 -32.41 -0.41 -64.03
C LEU A 9 -31.15 -1.07 -64.69
N ILE A 10 -30.28 -1.66 -63.84
CA ILE A 10 -29.45 -2.91 -63.99
C ILE A 10 -27.90 -2.82 -64.20
N SER A 11 -27.20 -3.37 -63.19
CA SER A 11 -26.06 -4.33 -63.16
C SER A 11 -24.63 -4.08 -63.68
N ALA A 12 -23.71 -4.61 -62.86
CA ALA A 12 -22.57 -5.50 -63.16
C ALA A 12 -21.12 -4.96 -63.10
N MET A 13 -20.37 -5.64 -62.21
CA MET A 13 -18.91 -5.77 -62.12
C MET A 13 -18.27 -6.23 -63.45
N LEU A 14 -17.06 -5.75 -63.78
CA LEU A 14 -15.78 -6.52 -63.75
C LEU A 14 -14.62 -5.78 -64.47
N LEU A 15 -13.50 -5.72 -63.75
CA LEU A 15 -12.10 -5.95 -64.15
C LEU A 15 -11.30 -5.05 -65.13
N ALA A 16 -10.18 -4.60 -64.55
CA ALA A 16 -8.80 -4.73 -65.02
C ALA A 16 -8.19 -3.62 -65.90
N GLY A 17 -7.08 -3.06 -65.40
CA GLY A 17 -6.14 -2.27 -66.20
C GLY A 17 -5.27 -1.35 -65.34
N ALA A 18 -4.26 -1.92 -64.68
CA ALA A 18 -3.29 -1.20 -63.88
C ALA A 18 -2.53 -0.11 -64.68
N THR A 19 -2.30 1.04 -64.06
CA THR A 19 -1.03 1.82 -63.99
C THR A 19 -1.33 3.26 -63.58
N LEU A 20 -1.34 3.55 -62.28
CA LEU A 20 -1.20 4.92 -61.78
C LEU A 20 -0.13 4.88 -60.69
N GLY A 21 1.02 5.47 -61.01
CA GLY A 21 2.12 5.63 -60.09
C GLY A 21 1.67 6.41 -58.86
N TRP A 22 1.93 5.84 -57.69
CA TRP A 22 1.75 6.54 -56.43
C TRP A 22 2.95 7.48 -56.28
N ALA A 23 2.77 8.73 -56.72
CA ALA A 23 3.65 9.80 -56.29
C ALA A 23 3.36 10.06 -54.80
N THR A 24 4.34 9.74 -53.96
CA THR A 24 4.36 10.13 -52.55
C THR A 24 4.42 11.66 -52.46
N ALA A 25 3.31 12.29 -52.10
CA ALA A 25 3.31 13.70 -51.73
C ALA A 25 3.98 13.82 -50.35
N ALA A 26 5.27 14.16 -50.34
CA ALA A 26 5.90 14.71 -49.15
C ALA A 26 5.23 16.06 -48.86
N THR A 27 4.57 16.18 -47.70
CA THR A 27 4.05 17.46 -47.19
C THR A 27 5.24 18.39 -46.95
N ALA A 28 5.34 19.47 -47.74
CA ALA A 28 6.34 20.51 -47.53
C ALA A 28 6.19 21.13 -46.14
N ALA A 29 7.31 21.43 -45.48
CA ALA A 29 7.35 22.11 -44.20
C ALA A 29 6.53 23.42 -44.23
N THR A 30 5.63 23.59 -43.27
CA THR A 30 4.84 24.82 -43.11
C THR A 30 5.55 25.76 -42.13
N PRO A 31 5.24 27.07 -42.10
CA PRO A 31 5.83 27.99 -41.12
C PRO A 31 5.68 27.54 -39.66
N ASP A 32 4.61 26.79 -39.34
CA ASP A 32 4.30 26.28 -37.99
C ASP A 32 4.86 24.88 -37.70
N ASP A 33 5.37 24.18 -38.72
CA ASP A 33 6.08 22.89 -38.64
C ASP A 33 7.30 22.88 -39.57
N PRO A 34 8.35 23.66 -39.24
CA PRO A 34 9.52 23.83 -40.11
C PRO A 34 10.35 22.54 -40.24
N THR A 35 10.17 21.56 -39.35
CA THR A 35 10.91 20.30 -39.29
C THR A 35 10.13 19.11 -39.86
N GLY A 36 8.87 19.31 -40.25
CA GLY A 36 8.00 18.27 -40.82
C GLY A 36 7.72 17.15 -39.81
N ILE A 37 7.47 17.51 -38.54
CA ILE A 37 7.09 16.61 -37.45
C ILE A 37 5.66 16.10 -37.63
N ILE A 38 4.76 16.89 -38.22
CA ILE A 38 3.36 16.52 -38.43
C ILE A 38 3.25 15.66 -39.69
N LYS A 39 2.99 14.36 -39.52
CA LYS A 39 2.79 13.39 -40.61
C LYS A 39 1.51 13.65 -41.38
N LYS A 40 0.44 13.99 -40.65
CA LYS A 40 -0.88 14.33 -41.17
C LYS A 40 -1.58 15.28 -40.19
N PRO A 41 -2.52 16.13 -40.64
CA PRO A 41 -3.17 17.11 -39.77
C PRO A 41 -3.78 16.47 -38.52
N ILE A 42 -3.48 17.05 -37.35
CA ILE A 42 -4.10 16.69 -36.08
C ILE A 42 -5.53 17.27 -36.09
N PRO A 43 -6.58 16.47 -35.83
CA PRO A 43 -7.95 16.96 -35.79
C PRO A 43 -8.11 18.09 -34.76
N ASP A 44 -8.89 19.11 -35.09
CA ASP A 44 -9.35 20.08 -34.09
C ASP A 44 -10.15 19.36 -33.00
N LYS A 45 -10.16 19.90 -31.78
CA LYS A 45 -10.77 19.29 -30.60
C LYS A 45 -10.12 17.95 -30.17
N THR A 46 -8.82 17.76 -30.45
CA THR A 46 -8.07 16.59 -29.97
C THR A 46 -7.68 16.73 -28.50
N VAL A 47 -8.10 15.76 -27.69
CA VAL A 47 -7.86 15.70 -26.25
C VAL A 47 -7.33 14.32 -25.86
N VAL A 48 -6.38 14.28 -24.94
CA VAL A 48 -5.84 13.03 -24.37
C VAL A 48 -6.20 12.97 -22.90
N PHE A 49 -6.85 11.87 -22.50
CA PHE A 49 -7.13 11.60 -21.09
C PHE A 49 -6.09 10.62 -20.57
N THR A 50 -5.40 11.01 -19.50
CA THR A 50 -4.42 10.17 -18.80
C THR A 50 -4.83 9.99 -17.34
N PHE A 51 -4.60 8.79 -16.81
CA PHE A 51 -4.93 8.41 -15.43
C PHE A 51 -3.68 7.85 -14.77
N ASP A 52 -3.21 8.50 -13.71
CA ASP A 52 -1.97 8.15 -13.03
C ASP A 52 -2.22 7.13 -11.89
N ASP A 53 -1.12 6.65 -11.30
CA ASP A 53 -1.02 5.80 -10.10
C ASP A 53 -1.61 4.39 -10.14
N GLY A 54 -2.43 4.06 -11.12
CA GLY A 54 -3.06 2.74 -11.20
C GLY A 54 -4.14 2.52 -10.14
N CYS A 55 -4.95 3.55 -9.83
CA CYS A 55 -6.10 3.45 -8.94
C CYS A 55 -7.15 2.45 -9.46
N ALA A 56 -7.79 1.68 -8.58
CA ALA A 56 -8.81 0.68 -8.91
C ALA A 56 -9.99 1.30 -9.68
N SER A 57 -10.32 2.57 -9.39
CA SER A 57 -11.34 3.36 -10.08
C SER A 57 -11.06 3.54 -11.58
N GLY A 58 -9.82 3.40 -12.02
CA GLY A 58 -9.47 3.37 -13.44
C GLY A 58 -10.22 2.27 -14.20
N ALA A 59 -10.26 1.05 -13.64
CA ALA A 59 -10.95 -0.08 -14.26
C ALA A 59 -12.44 -0.17 -13.90
N THR A 60 -12.84 0.32 -12.72
CA THR A 60 -14.22 0.17 -12.24
C THR A 60 -15.13 1.35 -12.58
N VAL A 61 -14.56 2.51 -12.92
CA VAL A 61 -15.31 3.74 -13.21
C VAL A 61 -14.85 4.36 -14.53
N ALA A 62 -13.59 4.78 -14.63
CA ALA A 62 -13.11 5.59 -15.76
C ALA A 62 -13.17 4.83 -17.11
N ALA A 63 -12.53 3.66 -17.20
CA ALA A 63 -12.50 2.86 -18.42
C ALA A 63 -13.92 2.46 -18.90
N PRO A 64 -14.85 2.00 -18.05
CA PRO A 64 -16.25 1.77 -18.46
C PRO A 64 -16.94 3.00 -19.05
N ILE A 65 -16.79 4.18 -18.43
CA ILE A 65 -17.40 5.44 -18.91
C ILE A 65 -16.81 5.86 -20.27
N LEU A 66 -15.49 5.76 -20.44
CA LEU A 66 -14.83 6.08 -21.70
C LEU A 66 -15.24 5.12 -22.81
N LYS A 67 -15.24 3.82 -22.54
CA LYS A 67 -15.62 2.77 -23.50
C LYS A 67 -17.06 2.96 -23.98
N LYS A 68 -18.00 3.24 -23.06
CA LYS A 68 -19.41 3.54 -23.38
C LYS A 68 -19.55 4.72 -24.36
N ASN A 69 -18.63 5.69 -24.31
CA ASN A 69 -18.65 6.88 -25.17
C ASN A 69 -17.82 6.73 -26.46
N GLY A 70 -17.15 5.59 -26.64
CA GLY A 70 -16.25 5.34 -27.77
C GLY A 70 -14.95 6.14 -27.71
N PHE A 71 -14.49 6.45 -26.50
CA PHE A 71 -13.27 7.21 -26.23
C PHE A 71 -12.12 6.29 -25.81
N GLY A 72 -10.90 6.67 -26.19
CA GLY A 72 -9.67 6.08 -25.69
C GLY A 72 -9.17 6.76 -24.41
N GLY A 73 -8.08 6.25 -23.86
CA GLY A 73 -7.41 6.81 -22.69
C GLY A 73 -6.15 6.03 -22.33
N THR A 74 -5.26 6.68 -21.58
CA THR A 74 -4.00 6.09 -21.11
C THR A 74 -4.00 5.96 -19.60
N PHE A 75 -3.78 4.75 -19.10
CA PHE A 75 -3.67 4.44 -17.68
C PHE A 75 -2.20 4.18 -17.36
N TYR A 76 -1.55 5.15 -16.72
CA TYR A 76 -0.17 5.07 -16.26
C TYR A 76 -0.13 4.31 -14.94
N VAL A 77 0.45 3.11 -14.97
CA VAL A 77 0.49 2.22 -13.79
C VAL A 77 1.80 2.42 -13.04
N SER A 78 1.75 2.51 -11.72
CA SER A 78 2.91 2.31 -10.83
C SER A 78 2.60 1.14 -9.90
N ASP A 79 3.62 0.49 -9.35
CA ASP A 79 3.47 -0.49 -8.26
C ASP A 79 3.71 0.13 -6.87
N ALA A 80 3.48 1.45 -6.76
CA ALA A 80 3.73 2.27 -5.58
C ALA A 80 2.59 2.23 -4.56
N TYR A 81 2.81 2.90 -3.43
CA TYR A 81 1.81 3.06 -2.38
C TYR A 81 1.26 1.69 -1.94
N GLY A 82 -0.06 1.57 -1.82
CA GLY A 82 -0.73 0.31 -1.59
C GLY A 82 -0.96 -0.53 -2.84
N PHE A 83 -0.34 -0.26 -4.00
CA PHE A 83 -0.66 -1.01 -5.22
C PHE A 83 -0.48 -2.52 -5.01
N ARG A 84 0.61 -2.97 -4.38
CA ARG A 84 0.90 -4.39 -4.24
C ARG A 84 -0.05 -5.10 -3.26
N GLU A 85 -0.57 -4.39 -2.27
CA GLU A 85 -1.33 -4.95 -1.14
C GLU A 85 -2.82 -4.56 -1.09
N ARG A 86 -3.19 -3.35 -1.54
CA ARG A 86 -4.53 -2.73 -1.47
C ARG A 86 -5.28 -2.82 -2.80
N LYS A 87 -5.68 -4.02 -3.22
CA LYS A 87 -6.44 -4.19 -4.49
C LYS A 87 -7.88 -3.65 -4.46
N ASP A 88 -8.34 -3.18 -3.32
CA ASP A 88 -9.58 -2.44 -3.14
C ASP A 88 -9.43 -0.96 -3.57
N TRP A 89 -8.20 -0.42 -3.53
CA TRP A 89 -7.89 0.97 -3.89
C TRP A 89 -7.08 1.07 -5.18
N TYR A 90 -6.33 0.03 -5.53
CA TYR A 90 -5.45 -0.03 -6.69
C TYR A 90 -5.76 -1.20 -7.62
N LEU A 91 -5.33 -1.09 -8.88
CA LEU A 91 -5.58 -2.09 -9.90
C LEU A 91 -4.87 -3.42 -9.63
N THR A 92 -5.53 -4.50 -10.05
CA THR A 92 -4.90 -5.81 -10.26
C THR A 92 -4.31 -5.89 -11.66
N TRP A 93 -3.29 -6.74 -11.85
CA TRP A 93 -2.73 -7.01 -13.18
C TRP A 93 -3.76 -7.53 -14.19
N ARG A 94 -4.81 -8.23 -13.74
CA ARG A 94 -5.91 -8.66 -14.61
C ARG A 94 -6.82 -7.52 -15.02
N GLN A 95 -7.13 -6.58 -14.12
CA GLN A 95 -7.87 -5.37 -14.51
C GLN A 95 -7.07 -4.56 -15.53
N ILE A 96 -5.76 -4.43 -15.34
CA ILE A 96 -4.86 -3.78 -16.30
C ILE A 96 -4.89 -4.51 -17.65
N LYS A 97 -4.78 -5.84 -17.65
CA LYS A 97 -4.91 -6.67 -18.86
C LYS A 97 -6.27 -6.52 -19.53
N GLY A 98 -7.36 -6.50 -18.75
CA GLY A 98 -8.71 -6.30 -19.25
C GLY A 98 -8.89 -4.94 -19.93
N MET A 99 -8.37 -3.88 -19.33
CA MET A 99 -8.35 -2.54 -19.94
C MET A 99 -7.51 -2.54 -21.24
N ALA A 100 -6.36 -3.20 -21.25
CA ALA A 100 -5.54 -3.34 -22.45
C ALA A 100 -6.27 -4.09 -23.58
N ASP A 101 -6.97 -5.19 -23.26
CA ASP A 101 -7.78 -5.96 -24.20
C ASP A 101 -8.97 -5.17 -24.75
N ASP A 102 -9.52 -4.27 -23.93
CA ASP A 102 -10.56 -3.33 -24.31
C ASP A 102 -10.06 -2.17 -25.19
N GLY A 103 -8.76 -2.14 -25.50
CA GLY A 103 -8.15 -1.17 -26.39
C GLY A 103 -7.70 0.12 -25.70
N PHE A 104 -7.67 0.17 -24.37
CA PHE A 104 -7.02 1.27 -23.65
C PHE A 104 -5.50 1.14 -23.68
N GLU A 105 -4.80 2.25 -23.42
CA GLU A 105 -3.36 2.23 -23.26
C GLU A 105 -2.96 2.00 -21.82
N ILE A 106 -2.00 1.10 -21.62
CA ILE A 106 -1.29 0.94 -20.36
C ILE A 106 0.09 1.59 -20.53
N GLY A 107 0.28 2.69 -19.80
CA GLY A 107 1.54 3.43 -19.77
C GLY A 107 2.36 3.10 -18.54
N ASN A 108 3.64 3.47 -18.56
CA ASN A 108 4.56 3.27 -17.44
C ASN A 108 4.51 4.50 -16.51
N HIS A 109 4.31 4.31 -15.21
CA HIS A 109 4.43 5.37 -14.20
C HIS A 109 5.54 5.09 -13.19
N THR A 110 6.54 4.33 -13.61
CA THR A 110 7.72 3.90 -12.85
C THR A 110 7.39 2.96 -11.69
N ARG A 111 8.37 2.14 -11.32
CA ARG A 111 8.31 1.35 -10.09
C ARG A 111 8.26 2.25 -8.86
N GLY A 112 7.36 2.00 -7.92
CA GLY A 112 7.29 2.68 -6.62
C GLY A 112 7.02 4.17 -6.70
N HIS A 113 6.58 4.69 -7.86
CA HIS A 113 6.38 6.13 -8.10
C HIS A 113 7.65 6.92 -7.76
N GLY A 114 8.82 6.28 -7.95
CA GLY A 114 10.07 6.76 -7.36
C GLY A 114 10.87 7.68 -8.27
N MET A 115 11.40 8.73 -7.66
CA MET A 115 12.27 9.74 -8.30
C MET A 115 13.72 9.70 -7.80
N LEU A 116 13.92 9.28 -6.54
CA LEU A 116 15.15 9.53 -5.77
C LEU A 116 16.37 8.72 -6.23
N SER A 117 16.17 7.66 -7.02
CA SER A 117 17.25 6.79 -7.50
C SER A 117 17.46 6.85 -9.01
N MET A 118 16.74 7.71 -9.76
CA MET A 118 16.95 7.89 -11.21
C MET A 118 18.17 8.80 -11.51
N THR A 119 19.22 8.69 -10.70
CA THR A 119 20.43 9.52 -10.80
C THR A 119 21.42 8.99 -11.84
N ASP A 120 21.28 7.72 -12.23
CA ASP A 120 22.03 7.08 -13.32
C ASP A 120 21.17 6.15 -14.20
N GLU A 121 21.79 5.61 -15.26
CA GLU A 121 21.15 4.68 -16.20
C GLU A 121 20.71 3.36 -15.55
N GLY A 122 21.46 2.87 -14.55
CA GLY A 122 21.10 1.65 -13.81
C GLY A 122 19.83 1.82 -12.99
N GLY A 123 19.71 2.97 -12.31
CA GLY A 123 18.50 3.41 -11.62
C GLY A 123 17.32 3.53 -12.57
N LEU A 124 17.45 4.28 -13.67
CA LEU A 124 16.37 4.41 -14.65
C LEU A 124 15.90 3.04 -15.17
N LYS A 125 16.85 2.15 -15.52
CA LYS A 125 16.53 0.78 -15.94
C LYS A 125 15.73 0.04 -14.88
N ALA A 126 16.19 0.04 -13.63
CA ALA A 126 15.50 -0.68 -12.55
C ALA A 126 14.04 -0.23 -12.37
N TYR A 127 13.77 1.07 -12.49
CA TYR A 127 12.43 1.61 -12.28
C TYR A 127 11.50 1.40 -13.47
N ILE A 128 12.01 1.55 -14.69
CA ILE A 128 11.20 1.40 -15.91
C ILE A 128 11.00 -0.08 -16.24
N TRP A 129 12.08 -0.86 -16.26
CA TRP A 129 12.05 -2.24 -16.73
C TRP A 129 11.31 -3.19 -15.80
N THR A 130 11.35 -2.98 -14.47
CA THR A 130 10.57 -3.84 -13.56
C THR A 130 9.07 -3.77 -13.87
N LEU A 131 8.53 -2.56 -14.08
CA LEU A 131 7.11 -2.42 -14.38
C LEU A 131 6.77 -2.95 -15.79
N GLU A 132 7.63 -2.74 -16.78
CA GLU A 132 7.46 -3.36 -18.10
C GLU A 132 7.45 -4.89 -18.01
N ASP A 133 8.36 -5.47 -17.22
CA ASP A 133 8.45 -6.92 -17.01
C ASP A 133 7.18 -7.45 -16.35
N GLU A 134 6.65 -6.72 -15.36
CA GLU A 134 5.37 -7.04 -14.74
C GLU A 134 4.21 -7.00 -15.75
N ALA A 135 4.13 -5.97 -16.60
CA ALA A 135 3.13 -5.90 -17.64
C ALA A 135 3.21 -7.13 -18.58
N ILE A 136 4.41 -7.44 -19.10
CA ILE A 136 4.59 -8.51 -20.07
C ILE A 136 4.36 -9.90 -19.45
N ALA A 137 4.80 -10.12 -18.21
CA ALA A 137 4.54 -11.37 -17.47
C ALA A 137 3.03 -11.63 -17.30
N ASN A 138 2.24 -10.56 -17.22
CA ASN A 138 0.78 -10.60 -17.16
C ASN A 138 0.12 -10.52 -18.55
N ARG A 139 0.89 -10.74 -19.63
CA ARG A 139 0.47 -10.72 -21.03
C ARG A 139 -0.07 -9.35 -21.48
N ILE A 140 0.26 -8.28 -20.79
CA ILE A 140 -0.08 -6.90 -21.17
C ILE A 140 0.96 -6.42 -22.19
N PRO A 141 0.55 -5.67 -23.24
CA PRO A 141 1.50 -5.07 -24.17
C PRO A 141 2.57 -4.24 -23.45
N LYS A 142 3.82 -4.34 -23.91
CA LYS A 142 4.91 -3.52 -23.37
C LYS A 142 4.52 -2.02 -23.44
N PRO A 143 4.59 -1.27 -22.32
CA PRO A 143 4.37 0.17 -22.33
C PRO A 143 5.30 0.89 -23.33
N THR A 144 4.77 1.87 -24.05
CA THR A 144 5.52 2.72 -24.99
C THR A 144 5.42 4.21 -24.66
N THR A 145 4.68 4.54 -23.59
CA THR A 145 4.58 5.90 -23.06
C THR A 145 4.86 5.89 -21.55
N LEU A 146 5.34 7.03 -21.06
CA LEU A 146 5.70 7.27 -19.66
C LEU A 146 4.91 8.45 -19.11
N ALA A 147 4.52 8.41 -17.84
CA ALA A 147 4.21 9.63 -17.07
C ALA A 147 5.31 9.84 -16.03
N TRP A 148 5.87 11.05 -15.97
CA TRP A 148 6.91 11.37 -15.00
C TRP A 148 6.28 11.59 -13.62
N PRO A 149 6.70 10.85 -12.57
CA PRO A 149 6.24 11.06 -11.21
C PRO A 149 6.45 12.52 -10.77
N PHE A 150 5.42 13.11 -10.15
CA PHE A 150 5.42 14.51 -9.68
C PHE A 150 5.75 15.56 -10.75
N TYR A 151 5.63 15.22 -12.04
CA TYR A 151 6.06 16.06 -13.15
C TYR A 151 7.57 16.36 -13.19
N ILE A 152 8.38 15.59 -12.48
CA ILE A 152 9.84 15.79 -12.44
C ILE A 152 10.45 15.07 -13.65
N VAL A 153 10.71 15.83 -14.70
CA VAL A 153 11.27 15.35 -15.96
C VAL A 153 12.79 15.39 -15.93
N ASN A 154 13.44 14.32 -16.40
CA ASN A 154 14.90 14.28 -16.55
C ASN A 154 15.33 14.17 -18.02
N THR A 155 15.73 15.31 -18.58
CA THR A 155 16.11 15.48 -20.00
C THR A 155 17.31 14.62 -20.41
N LYS A 156 18.19 14.25 -19.47
CA LYS A 156 19.38 13.41 -19.71
C LYS A 156 19.01 12.06 -20.35
N TYR A 157 17.81 11.56 -20.09
CA TYR A 157 17.41 10.20 -20.48
C TYR A 157 16.55 10.14 -21.74
N TYR A 158 16.29 11.25 -22.42
CA TYR A 158 15.43 11.24 -23.61
C TYR A 158 15.91 10.28 -24.70
N SER A 159 17.21 10.33 -25.05
CA SER A 159 17.79 9.44 -26.06
C SER A 159 17.73 7.97 -25.63
N LEU A 160 17.94 7.69 -24.35
CA LEU A 160 17.92 6.35 -23.81
C LEU A 160 16.51 5.75 -23.82
N LEU A 161 15.50 6.51 -23.35
CA LEU A 161 14.10 6.11 -23.39
C LEU A 161 13.63 5.89 -24.85
N SER A 162 14.00 6.78 -25.77
CA SER A 162 13.71 6.63 -27.20
C SER A 162 14.34 5.34 -27.76
N SER A 163 15.58 5.02 -27.36
CA SER A 163 16.25 3.76 -27.77
C SER A 163 15.55 2.50 -27.25
N TRP A 164 14.77 2.60 -26.18
CA TRP A 164 13.96 1.49 -25.65
C TRP A 164 12.55 1.42 -26.25
N GLY A 165 12.21 2.34 -27.15
CA GLY A 165 10.92 2.40 -27.84
C GLY A 165 9.87 3.29 -27.18
N TYR A 166 10.24 4.15 -26.23
CA TYR A 166 9.32 5.15 -25.70
C TYR A 166 9.08 6.25 -26.74
N THR A 167 7.81 6.51 -27.02
CA THR A 167 7.36 7.48 -28.02
C THR A 167 6.91 8.79 -27.39
N PHE A 168 6.28 8.74 -26.22
CA PHE A 168 5.85 9.90 -25.47
C PHE A 168 6.11 9.77 -23.96
N GLY A 169 6.28 10.92 -23.33
CA GLY A 169 6.48 11.09 -21.90
C GLY A 169 5.66 12.29 -21.45
N ARG A 170 4.73 12.11 -20.52
CA ARG A 170 3.86 13.18 -20.04
C ARG A 170 4.49 13.88 -18.84
N GLY A 171 4.73 15.18 -19.00
CA GLY A 171 5.17 16.11 -17.95
C GLY A 171 4.05 17.04 -17.49
N GLY A 172 4.40 18.06 -16.71
CA GLY A 172 3.45 19.01 -16.10
C GLY A 172 3.84 20.44 -16.37
N HIS A 173 2.91 21.22 -16.90
CA HIS A 173 3.19 22.59 -17.39
C HIS A 173 1.95 23.51 -17.33
N GLY A 174 0.74 22.97 -17.12
CA GLY A 174 -0.49 23.78 -17.05
C GLY A 174 -0.85 24.46 -18.37
N ARG A 175 -0.45 23.88 -19.52
CA ARG A 175 -0.72 24.40 -20.87
C ARG A 175 -0.91 23.27 -21.89
N VAL A 176 -1.41 23.62 -23.06
CA VAL A 176 -1.56 22.69 -24.20
C VAL A 176 -0.21 22.19 -24.74
N TYR A 177 -0.20 20.95 -25.21
CA TYR A 177 0.93 20.34 -25.91
C TYR A 177 0.97 20.80 -27.37
N ARG A 178 2.16 21.22 -27.81
CA ARG A 178 2.45 21.67 -29.17
C ARG A 178 3.54 20.77 -29.78
N PRO A 179 3.15 19.76 -30.58
CA PRO A 179 4.09 18.75 -31.08
C PRO A 179 5.30 19.27 -31.87
N THR A 180 5.23 20.47 -32.42
CA THR A 180 6.30 21.06 -33.25
C THR A 180 7.35 21.82 -32.44
N VAL A 181 7.12 22.06 -31.15
CA VAL A 181 8.05 22.82 -30.26
C VAL A 181 8.32 22.15 -28.92
N ASP A 182 7.41 21.28 -28.47
CA ASP A 182 7.53 20.56 -27.21
C ASP A 182 8.14 19.17 -27.44
N HIS A 183 9.12 18.79 -26.62
CA HIS A 183 9.75 17.48 -26.70
C HIS A 183 8.72 16.38 -26.41
N PRO A 184 8.64 15.29 -27.19
CA PRO A 184 7.59 14.28 -27.03
C PRO A 184 7.69 13.51 -25.71
N LEU A 185 8.88 13.42 -25.11
CA LEU A 185 9.10 12.83 -23.78
C LEU A 185 8.85 13.79 -22.61
N ASP A 186 8.34 14.99 -22.89
CA ASP A 186 7.87 15.96 -21.91
C ASP A 186 6.68 16.75 -22.48
N ALA A 187 5.59 16.03 -22.75
CA ALA A 187 4.35 16.58 -23.23
C ALA A 187 3.63 17.34 -22.09
N PRO A 188 3.36 18.66 -22.24
CA PRO A 188 2.55 19.47 -21.35
C PRO A 188 1.16 18.88 -21.08
N SER A 189 0.74 18.97 -19.81
CA SER A 189 -0.59 18.56 -19.38
C SER A 189 -1.18 19.50 -18.33
N PHE A 190 -2.51 19.43 -18.18
CA PHE A 190 -3.28 20.06 -17.10
C PHE A 190 -3.62 19.01 -16.04
N ALA A 191 -3.36 19.32 -14.77
CA ALA A 191 -3.82 18.50 -13.64
C ALA A 191 -5.34 18.64 -13.46
N VAL A 192 -6.02 17.52 -13.31
CA VAL A 192 -7.46 17.42 -13.04
C VAL A 192 -7.65 16.67 -11.73
N GLY A 193 -7.90 17.42 -10.65
CA GLY A 193 -8.08 16.84 -9.31
C GLY A 193 -8.16 17.86 -8.18
N GLY A 194 -8.79 17.44 -7.07
CA GLY A 194 -8.77 18.14 -5.78
C GLY A 194 -9.99 19.01 -5.44
N VAL A 195 -10.02 19.49 -4.19
CA VAL A 195 -11.08 20.35 -3.63
C VAL A 195 -11.02 21.73 -4.29
N GLY A 196 -11.54 21.84 -5.52
CA GLY A 196 -11.53 23.08 -6.30
C GLY A 196 -11.66 22.91 -7.83
N MET A 197 -11.52 21.70 -8.38
CA MET A 197 -11.77 21.47 -9.81
C MET A 197 -13.26 21.59 -10.12
N THR A 198 -13.62 22.44 -11.08
CA THR A 198 -15.00 22.63 -11.52
C THR A 198 -15.17 22.24 -12.99
N ILE A 199 -16.41 21.99 -13.41
CA ILE A 199 -16.71 21.72 -14.82
C ILE A 199 -16.30 22.89 -15.72
N GLU A 200 -16.38 24.13 -15.23
CA GLU A 200 -15.95 25.33 -15.95
C GLU A 200 -14.43 25.37 -16.15
N GLY A 201 -13.65 24.98 -15.14
CA GLY A 201 -12.19 24.85 -15.24
C GLY A 201 -11.80 23.83 -16.32
N PHE A 202 -12.47 22.68 -16.34
CA PHE A 202 -12.30 21.66 -17.38
C PHE A 202 -12.66 22.17 -18.77
N ILE A 203 -13.83 22.80 -18.94
CA ILE A 203 -14.28 23.39 -20.22
C ILE A 203 -13.26 24.40 -20.74
N SER A 204 -12.77 25.28 -19.86
CA SER A 204 -11.75 26.28 -20.22
C SER A 204 -10.42 25.64 -20.64
N ALA A 205 -10.11 24.41 -20.22
CA ALA A 205 -8.93 23.69 -20.67
C ALA A 205 -9.17 23.03 -22.04
N VAL A 206 -10.25 22.25 -22.20
CA VAL A 206 -10.50 21.51 -23.46
C VAL A 206 -10.81 22.42 -24.64
N GLN A 207 -11.37 23.61 -24.42
CA GLN A 207 -11.54 24.61 -25.49
C GLN A 207 -10.23 25.08 -26.10
N GLN A 208 -9.07 24.80 -25.49
CA GLN A 208 -7.76 25.13 -26.05
C GLN A 208 -7.26 24.14 -27.12
N ALA A 209 -7.98 23.04 -27.37
CA ALA A 209 -7.65 22.03 -28.37
C ALA A 209 -8.00 22.50 -29.81
N THR A 210 -7.23 23.43 -30.35
CA THR A 210 -7.42 23.97 -31.72
C THR A 210 -6.09 24.15 -32.44
N ALA A 211 -6.11 24.14 -33.78
CA ALA A 211 -4.96 24.44 -34.64
C ALA A 211 -3.77 23.51 -34.40
N GLY A 212 -4.04 22.20 -34.33
CA GLY A 212 -3.02 21.16 -34.13
C GLY A 212 -2.43 21.08 -32.72
N ARG A 213 -2.99 21.82 -31.76
CA ARG A 213 -2.61 21.79 -30.34
C ARG A 213 -3.44 20.73 -29.62
N VAL A 214 -2.79 19.96 -28.77
CA VAL A 214 -3.41 18.85 -28.05
C VAL A 214 -3.57 19.21 -26.58
N VAL A 215 -4.77 19.05 -26.05
CA VAL A 215 -5.00 19.16 -24.60
C VAL A 215 -4.74 17.80 -23.98
N VAL A 216 -3.77 17.70 -23.08
CA VAL A 216 -3.51 16.49 -22.28
C VAL A 216 -3.99 16.74 -20.86
N LEU A 217 -4.87 15.87 -20.35
CA LEU A 217 -5.46 15.98 -19.02
C LEU A 217 -4.97 14.84 -18.14
N CYS A 218 -4.48 15.22 -16.95
CA CYS A 218 -4.01 14.31 -15.93
C CYS A 218 -5.06 14.11 -14.84
N PHE A 219 -5.70 12.95 -14.84
CA PHE A 219 -6.51 12.46 -13.73
C PHE A 219 -5.65 11.55 -12.84
N HIS A 220 -5.98 11.46 -11.56
CA HIS A 220 -5.55 10.33 -10.72
C HIS A 220 -6.72 9.32 -10.68
N GLY A 221 -7.21 8.97 -9.50
CA GLY A 221 -8.42 8.16 -9.34
C GLY A 221 -9.73 8.94 -9.51
N THR A 222 -10.75 8.23 -10.01
CA THR A 222 -12.16 8.70 -10.13
C THR A 222 -13.12 7.80 -9.32
N PRO A 223 -12.98 7.69 -7.98
CA PRO A 223 -12.19 8.51 -7.07
C PRO A 223 -10.79 7.95 -6.78
N ASP A 224 -9.93 8.77 -6.18
CA ASP A 224 -8.68 8.34 -5.55
C ASP A 224 -8.91 8.20 -4.05
N MET A 225 -8.73 6.99 -3.53
CA MET A 225 -8.97 6.68 -2.11
C MET A 225 -7.74 6.95 -1.23
N GLU A 226 -6.54 6.88 -1.79
CA GLU A 226 -5.30 7.17 -1.07
C GLU A 226 -5.07 8.69 -1.01
N HIS A 227 -5.28 9.35 -2.15
CA HIS A 227 -4.99 10.77 -2.33
C HIS A 227 -6.28 11.54 -2.67
N ALA A 228 -7.25 11.54 -1.76
CA ALA A 228 -8.54 12.23 -1.96
C ALA A 228 -8.38 13.72 -2.36
N GLY A 229 -7.29 14.37 -1.94
CA GLY A 229 -6.94 15.74 -2.30
C GLY A 229 -6.59 15.97 -3.78
N VAL A 230 -6.36 14.92 -4.57
CA VAL A 230 -6.15 14.97 -6.04
C VAL A 230 -7.13 14.07 -6.81
N GLY A 231 -8.01 13.35 -6.10
CA GLY A 231 -9.07 12.55 -6.70
C GLY A 231 -10.14 13.40 -7.39
N THR A 232 -10.83 12.78 -8.35
CA THR A 232 -11.98 13.40 -9.04
C THR A 232 -13.27 12.68 -8.65
N ASN A 233 -14.34 13.44 -8.36
CA ASN A 233 -15.64 12.85 -8.08
C ASN A 233 -16.17 12.09 -9.32
N PRO A 234 -16.68 10.85 -9.18
CA PRO A 234 -17.20 10.06 -10.30
C PRO A 234 -18.27 10.76 -11.13
N ASP A 235 -19.21 11.45 -10.48
CA ASP A 235 -20.29 12.16 -11.16
C ASP A 235 -19.75 13.37 -11.94
N LEU A 236 -18.73 14.07 -11.43
CA LEU A 236 -18.07 15.17 -12.15
C LEU A 236 -17.28 14.64 -13.36
N PHE A 237 -16.60 13.50 -13.22
CA PHE A 237 -15.87 12.89 -14.33
C PHE A 237 -16.80 12.49 -15.48
N GLU A 238 -17.97 11.89 -15.19
CA GLU A 238 -18.94 11.55 -16.24
C GLU A 238 -19.52 12.82 -16.90
N ASP A 239 -19.72 13.92 -16.15
CA ASP A 239 -20.10 15.23 -16.72
C ASP A 239 -19.05 15.78 -17.70
N MET A 240 -17.75 15.63 -17.39
CA MET A 240 -16.64 16.01 -18.27
C MET A 240 -16.63 15.18 -19.57
N VAL A 241 -16.83 13.86 -19.47
CA VAL A 241 -16.89 12.96 -20.64
C VAL A 241 -18.09 13.29 -21.52
N ASP A 242 -19.26 13.54 -20.93
CA ASP A 242 -20.48 13.91 -21.64
C ASP A 242 -20.30 15.24 -22.41
N TYR A 243 -19.67 16.25 -21.79
CA TYR A 243 -19.36 17.52 -22.47
C TYR A 243 -18.50 17.31 -23.73
N CYS A 244 -17.43 16.50 -23.61
CA CYS A 244 -16.58 16.14 -24.75
C CYS A 244 -17.38 15.46 -25.86
N LYS A 245 -18.26 14.52 -25.51
CA LYS A 245 -19.08 13.78 -26.48
C LYS A 245 -20.06 14.67 -27.22
N GLU A 246 -20.77 15.54 -26.51
CA GLU A 246 -21.81 16.42 -27.08
C GLU A 246 -21.27 17.51 -27.99
N ASN A 247 -20.01 17.90 -27.78
CA ASN A 247 -19.29 18.91 -28.53
C ASN A 247 -18.31 18.33 -29.56
N ASN A 248 -18.36 17.01 -29.80
CA ASN A 248 -17.58 16.29 -30.80
C ASN A 248 -16.05 16.39 -30.61
N TYR A 249 -15.58 16.31 -29.37
CA TYR A 249 -14.15 16.18 -29.08
C TYR A 249 -13.62 14.79 -29.44
N HIS A 250 -12.37 14.74 -29.90
CA HIS A 250 -11.64 13.50 -30.19
C HIS A 250 -10.79 13.12 -28.97
N VAL A 251 -11.37 12.30 -28.09
CA VAL A 251 -10.69 11.80 -26.89
C VAL A 251 -9.97 10.48 -27.19
N MET A 252 -8.65 10.47 -27.08
CA MET A 252 -7.80 9.33 -27.45
C MET A 252 -6.71 9.02 -26.41
N ALA A 253 -6.03 7.89 -26.58
CA ALA A 253 -4.86 7.55 -25.77
C ALA A 253 -3.61 8.30 -26.27
N MET A 254 -2.65 8.51 -25.37
CA MET A 254 -1.37 9.17 -25.66
C MET A 254 -0.62 8.50 -26.82
N ARG A 255 -0.56 7.16 -26.86
CA ARG A 255 0.09 6.41 -27.97
C ARG A 255 -0.50 6.72 -29.34
N ASP A 256 -1.79 7.08 -29.42
CA ASP A 256 -2.47 7.27 -30.70
C ASP A 256 -2.01 8.57 -31.39
N LEU A 257 -1.40 9.50 -30.65
CA LEU A 257 -0.76 10.69 -31.21
C LEU A 257 0.38 10.35 -32.19
N ALA A 258 1.03 9.18 -32.06
CA ALA A 258 2.07 8.73 -32.98
C ALA A 258 1.56 8.55 -34.43
N GLN A 259 0.24 8.45 -34.62
CA GLN A 259 -0.36 8.44 -35.96
C GLN A 259 -0.22 9.78 -36.68
N TYR A 260 -0.14 10.88 -35.93
CA TYR A 260 -0.07 12.25 -36.44
C TYR A 260 1.34 12.84 -36.32
N ILE A 261 2.11 12.39 -35.33
CA ILE A 261 3.41 12.96 -34.95
C ILE A 261 4.53 11.99 -35.33
N ASP A 262 5.57 12.49 -35.99
CA ASP A 262 6.85 11.82 -36.18
C ASP A 262 7.71 11.97 -34.93
N THR A 263 7.58 10.99 -34.04
CA THR A 263 8.25 10.96 -32.74
C THR A 263 9.77 10.86 -32.86
N GLU A 264 10.31 10.35 -33.97
CA GLU A 264 11.76 10.32 -34.22
C GLU A 264 12.30 11.70 -34.62
N LYS A 265 11.52 12.49 -35.36
CA LYS A 265 11.87 13.89 -35.62
C LYS A 265 11.64 14.77 -34.39
N ALA A 266 10.52 14.56 -33.69
CA ALA A 266 10.16 15.34 -32.52
C ALA A 266 11.15 15.12 -31.35
N SER A 267 11.77 13.94 -31.23
CA SER A 267 12.79 13.67 -30.20
C SER A 267 14.09 14.47 -30.38
N LYS A 268 14.23 15.22 -31.48
CA LYS A 268 15.35 16.14 -31.74
C LYS A 268 15.04 17.59 -31.31
N LEU A 269 13.82 17.86 -30.86
CA LEU A 269 13.45 19.17 -30.31
C LEU A 269 14.20 19.44 -29.00
N PRO A 270 14.40 20.73 -28.64
CA PRO A 270 14.92 21.07 -27.31
C PRO A 270 13.95 20.62 -26.21
N PRO A 271 14.40 20.57 -24.94
CA PRO A 271 13.52 20.33 -23.81
C PRO A 271 12.31 21.28 -23.80
N THR A 272 11.16 20.74 -23.39
CA THR A 272 9.91 21.49 -23.27
C THR A 272 10.07 22.65 -22.29
N GLN A 273 9.50 23.80 -22.62
CA GLN A 273 9.57 25.01 -21.80
C GLN A 273 8.29 25.17 -20.96
N ASP A 274 8.42 25.60 -19.70
CA ASP A 274 7.27 25.88 -18.82
C ASP A 274 6.34 26.94 -19.42
N LYS A 275 6.93 27.98 -20.02
CA LYS A 275 6.24 29.05 -20.73
C LYS A 275 6.89 29.24 -22.09
N LEU A 276 6.07 29.47 -23.10
CA LEU A 276 6.53 29.76 -24.45
C LEU A 276 6.55 31.28 -24.66
N ASP A 277 7.66 31.80 -25.21
CA ASP A 277 7.81 33.22 -25.53
C ASP A 277 6.74 33.72 -26.53
N ASN A 278 6.29 32.82 -27.41
CA ASN A 278 5.16 33.07 -28.30
C ASN A 278 4.04 32.04 -28.04
N PRO A 279 2.97 32.42 -27.30
CA PRO A 279 1.83 31.54 -27.03
C PRO A 279 0.99 31.28 -28.31
N GLY A 280 1.23 32.04 -29.38
CA GLY A 280 0.44 32.02 -30.61
C GLY A 280 -0.97 32.63 -30.42
N PRO A 281 -1.89 32.42 -31.37
CA PRO A 281 -3.24 32.99 -31.33
C PRO A 281 -4.07 32.50 -30.14
N GLU A 282 -5.18 33.20 -29.87
CA GLU A 282 -6.14 32.87 -28.81
C GLU A 282 -6.63 31.42 -28.93
N LEU A 283 -6.60 30.73 -27.79
CA LEU A 283 -6.71 29.29 -27.66
C LEU A 283 -8.12 28.86 -27.29
N ARG A 284 -9.12 29.20 -28.09
CA ARG A 284 -10.51 28.84 -27.76
C ARG A 284 -11.31 28.42 -28.97
N VAL A 285 -11.82 27.19 -28.90
CA VAL A 285 -12.93 26.73 -29.73
C VAL A 285 -14.13 27.63 -29.45
N THR A 286 -14.72 28.16 -30.51
CA THR A 286 -15.97 28.94 -30.45
C THR A 286 -17.12 28.07 -30.94
N GLY A 287 -18.30 28.21 -30.32
CA GLY A 287 -19.52 27.50 -30.74
C GLY A 287 -19.79 26.14 -30.07
N ASP A 288 -19.05 25.78 -29.02
CA ASP A 288 -19.47 24.67 -28.15
C ASP A 288 -20.83 24.98 -27.49
N LYS A 289 -21.64 23.94 -27.31
CA LYS A 289 -22.89 24.00 -26.58
C LYS A 289 -22.59 24.28 -25.09
N PRO A 290 -23.37 25.14 -24.42
CA PRO A 290 -23.27 25.31 -22.97
C PRO A 290 -23.43 23.97 -22.25
N PHE A 291 -22.64 23.75 -21.20
CA PHE A 291 -22.83 22.57 -20.35
C PHE A 291 -24.19 22.63 -19.66
N VAL A 292 -24.98 21.58 -19.84
CA VAL A 292 -26.24 21.38 -19.13
C VAL A 292 -26.15 20.05 -18.40
N ARG A 293 -26.12 20.10 -17.07
CA ARG A 293 -26.04 18.89 -16.25
C ARG A 293 -27.24 17.98 -16.54
N ARG A 294 -26.97 16.72 -16.91
CA ARG A 294 -28.03 15.76 -17.26
C ARG A 294 -28.85 15.36 -16.03
N LYS A 295 -30.13 15.05 -16.25
CA LYS A 295 -30.94 14.31 -15.27
C LYS A 295 -30.52 12.84 -15.30
N ARG A 296 -29.45 12.49 -14.59
CA ARG A 296 -29.13 11.11 -14.21
C ARG A 296 -29.27 10.96 -12.69
N GLU A 297 -29.54 9.74 -12.24
CA GLU A 297 -29.35 9.43 -10.83
C GLU A 297 -27.85 9.53 -10.52
N LEU A 298 -27.51 10.45 -9.63
CA LEU A 298 -26.15 10.63 -9.16
C LEU A 298 -25.78 9.45 -8.27
N THR A 299 -24.53 8.99 -8.37
CA THR A 299 -24.02 7.93 -7.51
C THR A 299 -23.92 8.38 -6.05
N GLY A 300 -23.95 9.70 -5.80
CA GLY A 300 -23.97 10.27 -4.45
C GLY A 300 -22.65 10.07 -3.70
N TYR A 301 -21.57 9.79 -4.44
CA TYR A 301 -20.26 9.52 -3.87
C TYR A 301 -19.74 10.74 -3.07
N ALA A 302 -19.47 10.52 -1.79
CA ALA A 302 -18.82 11.47 -0.89
C ALA A 302 -17.51 10.85 -0.37
N PHE A 303 -16.44 11.65 -0.31
CA PHE A 303 -15.19 11.20 0.29
C PHE A 303 -15.40 10.90 1.79
N PRO A 304 -14.75 9.86 2.35
CA PRO A 304 -14.82 9.55 3.78
C PRO A 304 -14.45 10.75 4.66
N ALA A 305 -15.21 10.95 5.74
CA ALA A 305 -15.00 12.08 6.64
C ALA A 305 -13.64 12.04 7.34
N GLU A 306 -13.09 10.85 7.61
CA GLU A 306 -11.76 10.72 8.23
C GLU A 306 -10.63 11.29 7.36
N LEU A 307 -10.85 11.41 6.05
CA LEU A 307 -9.89 11.95 5.09
C LEU A 307 -10.08 13.47 4.85
N THR A 308 -11.12 14.08 5.43
CA THR A 308 -11.53 15.48 5.15
C THR A 308 -11.96 16.30 6.39
N ALA A 309 -11.83 15.77 7.63
CA ALA A 309 -12.38 16.36 8.85
C ALA A 309 -11.61 17.61 9.39
N PRO A 310 -12.29 18.52 10.15
CA PRO A 310 -11.69 19.70 10.79
C PRO A 310 -10.73 19.39 11.95
N TRP A 311 -9.81 20.30 12.27
CA TRP A 311 -8.82 20.14 13.35
C TRP A 311 -9.45 20.33 14.76
N THR A 312 -9.11 19.45 15.72
CA THR A 312 -9.78 19.35 17.05
C THR A 312 -8.95 19.87 18.24
N ARG A 313 -7.82 20.53 17.98
CA ARG A 313 -6.74 20.79 18.95
C ARG A 313 -6.79 22.19 19.58
N LYS A 314 -6.45 22.31 20.87
CA LYS A 314 -6.80 23.47 21.73
C LYS A 314 -5.81 23.76 22.88
N TYR A 315 -4.52 23.95 22.55
CA TYR A 315 -3.45 24.20 23.53
C TYR A 315 -2.77 25.57 23.38
N ILE A 316 -2.18 26.08 24.47
CA ILE A 316 -1.24 27.23 24.46
C ILE A 316 0.17 26.71 24.21
N CYS A 317 0.77 27.12 23.08
CA CYS A 317 2.07 26.66 22.63
C CYS A 317 3.24 27.35 23.35
N ARG A 318 3.13 28.66 23.57
CA ARG A 318 4.14 29.43 24.31
C ARG A 318 3.47 30.43 25.21
N LEU A 319 4.11 30.77 26.33
CA LEU A 319 3.72 31.89 27.17
C LEU A 319 4.96 32.72 27.52
N ARG A 320 4.93 34.01 27.18
CA ARG A 320 6.04 34.94 27.36
C ARG A 320 5.59 36.20 28.11
N MET A 321 6.44 36.66 29.03
CA MET A 321 6.34 37.99 29.65
C MET A 321 7.08 39.06 28.82
N PRO A 322 6.68 40.35 28.90
CA PRO A 322 7.33 41.44 28.16
C PRO A 322 8.87 41.43 28.30
N ASP A 323 9.35 41.14 29.51
CA ASP A 323 10.77 41.09 29.86
C ASP A 323 11.24 39.63 30.04
N SER A 324 11.50 38.98 28.90
CA SER A 324 12.07 37.64 28.66
C SER A 324 12.21 36.66 29.84
N SER A 325 11.10 36.36 30.52
CA SER A 325 10.99 35.26 31.49
C SER A 325 9.95 34.27 30.98
N TYR A 326 10.34 32.99 30.93
CA TYR A 326 9.52 31.89 30.41
C TYR A 326 8.83 31.16 31.56
N GLY A 327 7.56 30.80 31.36
CA GLY A 327 6.73 30.09 32.33
C GLY A 327 6.91 28.58 32.32
N ALA A 328 6.62 27.94 33.45
CA ALA A 328 6.43 26.50 33.51
C ALA A 328 4.99 26.17 33.06
N VAL A 329 4.84 25.44 31.96
CA VAL A 329 3.53 24.93 31.50
C VAL A 329 3.39 23.49 32.00
N ASN A 330 2.27 23.19 32.67
CA ASN A 330 1.97 21.86 33.18
C ASN A 330 0.49 21.53 32.93
N GLY A 331 0.20 20.91 31.78
CA GLY A 331 -1.17 20.63 31.35
C GLY A 331 -1.98 21.92 31.21
N SER A 332 -3.11 22.01 31.91
CA SER A 332 -3.93 23.22 31.98
C SER A 332 -3.45 24.24 33.01
N SER A 333 -2.38 23.99 33.76
CA SER A 333 -1.85 24.93 34.76
C SER A 333 -0.56 25.55 34.25
N ILE A 334 -0.40 26.87 34.37
CA ILE A 334 0.80 27.59 33.96
C ILE A 334 1.26 28.48 35.10
N THR A 335 2.52 28.36 35.51
CA THR A 335 3.11 29.20 36.57
C THR A 335 4.24 30.07 36.03
N LEU A 336 4.13 31.37 36.23
CA LEU A 336 5.13 32.38 35.89
C LEU A 336 5.87 32.82 37.15
N TYR A 337 7.20 32.76 37.17
CA TYR A 337 7.99 33.26 38.30
C TYR A 337 8.61 34.61 37.96
N VAL A 338 8.47 35.59 38.86
CA VAL A 338 8.93 36.96 38.67
C VAL A 338 9.75 37.45 39.88
N PRO A 339 10.65 38.44 39.71
CA PRO A 339 11.33 39.07 40.84
C PRO A 339 10.37 39.57 41.92
N GLU A 340 10.80 39.55 43.18
CA GLU A 340 9.99 40.00 44.33
C GLU A 340 9.46 41.44 44.17
N SER A 341 10.21 42.29 43.45
CA SER A 341 9.85 43.67 43.14
C SER A 341 8.78 43.84 42.05
N THR A 342 8.36 42.78 41.34
CA THR A 342 7.45 42.87 40.18
C THR A 342 6.04 43.28 40.60
N ASP A 343 5.43 44.21 39.88
CA ASP A 343 4.00 44.53 40.02
C ASP A 343 3.14 43.51 39.25
N LEU A 344 2.19 42.88 39.94
CA LEU A 344 1.35 41.83 39.38
C LEU A 344 0.03 42.36 38.78
N LYS A 345 -0.31 43.64 39.00
CA LYS A 345 -1.66 44.17 38.72
C LYS A 345 -2.00 44.34 37.24
N ALA A 346 -1.00 44.42 36.36
CA ALA A 346 -1.19 44.74 34.94
C ALA A 346 -0.21 44.01 34.02
N LEU A 347 -0.02 42.70 34.23
CA LEU A 347 0.87 41.91 33.39
C LEU A 347 0.16 41.46 32.11
N ALA A 348 0.84 41.56 30.97
CA ALA A 348 0.32 41.25 29.64
C ALA A 348 1.10 40.10 28.99
N PRO A 349 0.87 38.84 29.40
CA PRO A 349 1.57 37.72 28.80
C PRO A 349 1.11 37.50 27.35
N THR A 350 2.07 37.18 26.49
CA THR A 350 1.84 36.82 25.09
C THR A 350 1.91 35.31 24.94
N PHE A 351 1.02 34.75 24.13
CA PHE A 351 1.00 33.35 23.78
C PHE A 351 0.90 33.08 22.28
N GLU A 352 1.47 31.95 21.88
CA GLU A 352 1.27 31.30 20.58
C GLU A 352 0.27 30.16 20.77
N LEU A 353 -0.64 29.93 19.81
CA LEU A 353 -1.70 28.91 19.90
C LEU A 353 -1.52 27.81 18.85
N ALA A 354 -2.19 26.67 19.07
CA ALA A 354 -2.32 25.61 18.07
C ALA A 354 -2.92 26.14 16.74
N ARG A 355 -2.62 25.46 15.63
CA ARG A 355 -3.08 25.85 14.28
C ARG A 355 -4.61 26.01 14.25
N SER A 356 -5.08 27.13 13.70
CA SER A 356 -6.50 27.48 13.60
C SER A 356 -7.23 27.68 14.95
N ALA A 357 -6.53 27.63 16.09
CA ALA A 357 -7.12 27.88 17.39
C ALA A 357 -7.16 29.38 17.73
N THR A 358 -8.06 29.74 18.65
CA THR A 358 -8.23 31.09 19.19
C THR A 358 -8.26 31.03 20.72
N ALA A 359 -7.98 32.15 21.41
CA ALA A 359 -8.04 32.19 22.87
C ALA A 359 -8.76 33.42 23.40
N ASN A 360 -9.38 33.27 24.56
CA ASN A 360 -10.07 34.32 25.29
C ASN A 360 -9.59 34.37 26.76
N PRO A 361 -9.05 35.51 27.23
CA PRO A 361 -8.79 36.73 26.46
C PRO A 361 -7.65 36.55 25.44
N PRO A 362 -7.57 37.39 24.39
CA PRO A 362 -6.53 37.29 23.36
C PRO A 362 -5.09 37.46 23.89
N SER A 363 -4.13 37.02 23.08
CA SER A 363 -2.69 37.11 23.37
C SER A 363 -2.26 38.55 23.64
N GLY A 364 -1.49 38.77 24.71
CA GLY A 364 -1.02 40.11 25.10
C GLY A 364 -2.05 40.95 25.87
N THR A 365 -3.16 40.38 26.33
CA THR A 365 -4.13 41.11 27.16
C THR A 365 -3.60 41.34 28.58
N ALA A 366 -3.56 42.59 29.04
CA ALA A 366 -3.15 42.94 30.40
C ALA A 366 -4.17 42.46 31.45
N ARG A 367 -3.71 41.78 32.51
CA ARG A 367 -4.53 41.27 33.62
C ARG A 367 -3.85 41.40 34.98
N ASP A 368 -4.67 41.31 36.03
CA ASP A 368 -4.22 41.28 37.42
C ASP A 368 -3.91 39.84 37.86
N PHE A 369 -2.63 39.54 38.07
CA PHE A 369 -2.15 38.23 38.50
C PHE A 369 -1.88 38.15 40.01
N THR A 370 -2.44 39.04 40.83
CA THR A 370 -2.51 38.83 42.29
C THR A 370 -3.29 37.56 42.66
N LYS A 371 -4.08 37.03 41.71
CA LYS A 371 -4.72 35.71 41.71
C LYS A 371 -4.55 35.06 40.34
N SER A 372 -4.68 33.73 40.28
CA SER A 372 -4.62 32.99 39.02
C SER A 372 -5.71 33.45 38.03
N GLN A 373 -5.36 33.52 36.75
CA GLN A 373 -6.23 33.95 35.66
C GLN A 373 -6.55 32.76 34.73
N ILE A 374 -7.75 32.75 34.15
CA ILE A 374 -8.17 31.69 33.20
C ILE A 374 -8.11 32.21 31.76
N TYR A 375 -7.57 31.37 30.86
CA TYR A 375 -7.57 31.56 29.40
C TYR A 375 -8.26 30.36 28.74
N THR A 376 -9.32 30.60 27.98
CA THR A 376 -10.05 29.55 27.25
C THR A 376 -9.56 29.49 25.81
N VAL A 377 -9.01 28.35 25.39
CA VAL A 377 -8.59 28.09 24.01
C VAL A 377 -9.69 27.34 23.25
N THR A 378 -9.99 27.75 22.01
CA THR A 378 -11.02 27.17 21.13
C THR A 378 -10.40 26.66 19.84
N ALA A 379 -10.66 25.39 19.49
CA ALA A 379 -10.22 24.73 18.26
C ALA A 379 -11.06 25.07 17.02
N GLU A 380 -10.65 24.59 15.83
CA GLU A 380 -11.42 24.76 14.58
C GLU A 380 -12.79 24.04 14.66
N ASP A 381 -12.82 22.84 15.25
CA ASP A 381 -14.03 22.06 15.55
C ASP A 381 -14.94 22.68 16.64
N LYS A 382 -14.55 23.84 17.20
CA LYS A 382 -15.22 24.60 18.27
C LYS A 382 -15.12 24.00 19.68
N SER A 383 -14.39 22.92 19.89
CA SER A 383 -14.13 22.41 21.24
C SER A 383 -13.19 23.34 22.04
N THR A 384 -13.33 23.37 23.38
CA THR A 384 -12.61 24.32 24.25
C THR A 384 -11.81 23.67 25.39
N MET A 385 -10.79 24.37 25.89
CA MET A 385 -9.98 23.99 27.06
C MET A 385 -9.55 25.24 27.85
N ASP A 386 -9.65 25.18 29.17
CA ASP A 386 -9.26 26.26 30.08
C ASP A 386 -7.84 26.07 30.60
N PHE A 387 -7.07 27.14 30.59
CA PHE A 387 -5.73 27.24 31.17
C PHE A 387 -5.73 28.19 32.36
N THR A 388 -5.31 27.71 33.52
CA THR A 388 -5.12 28.49 34.75
C THR A 388 -3.68 28.99 34.82
N VAL A 389 -3.48 30.30 34.69
CA VAL A 389 -2.17 30.97 34.70
C VAL A 389 -1.98 31.69 36.04
N GLN A 390 -0.96 31.31 36.79
CA GLN A 390 -0.55 31.90 38.07
C GLN A 390 0.78 32.64 37.93
N VAL A 391 0.99 33.72 38.70
CA VAL A 391 2.29 34.37 38.86
C VAL A 391 2.76 34.26 40.31
N VAL A 392 4.04 33.91 40.51
CA VAL A 392 4.67 33.71 41.82
C VAL A 392 5.94 34.57 41.92
N LYS A 393 6.12 35.24 43.07
CA LYS A 393 7.32 36.03 43.37
C LYS A 393 8.41 35.15 44.01
N THR A 394 9.68 35.33 43.66
CA THR A 394 10.81 34.56 44.22
C THR A 394 12.02 35.43 44.62
N PRO A 395 12.69 35.15 45.77
CA PRO A 395 13.89 35.87 46.22
C PRO A 395 15.21 35.30 45.69
N VAL A 396 15.23 34.12 45.06
CA VAL A 396 16.46 33.46 44.57
C VAL A 396 16.37 33.06 43.09
N PRO A 397 17.51 32.93 42.40
CA PRO A 397 17.52 32.48 41.02
C PRO A 397 17.06 31.03 40.88
N MET A 398 15.89 30.85 40.26
CA MET A 398 15.37 29.51 39.93
C MET A 398 15.47 29.21 38.44
N HIS A 399 15.42 30.24 37.58
CA HIS A 399 15.53 30.07 36.14
C HIS A 399 16.94 30.43 35.69
N TYR A 400 17.58 29.51 35.00
CA TYR A 400 18.86 29.70 34.35
C TYR A 400 18.63 29.56 32.85
N THR A 401 18.95 30.60 32.09
CA THR A 401 18.80 30.66 30.64
C THR A 401 20.15 30.66 29.96
N TRP A 402 20.38 29.68 29.11
CA TRP A 402 21.59 29.55 28.32
C TRP A 402 21.72 30.75 27.37
N ALA A 403 22.80 31.50 27.53
CA ALA A 403 23.01 32.81 26.93
C ALA A 403 23.81 32.78 25.62
N SER A 404 24.22 31.59 25.16
CA SER A 404 25.17 31.37 24.06
C SER A 404 24.63 30.42 23.01
N SER A 405 24.98 30.59 21.74
CA SER A 405 24.71 29.61 20.67
C SER A 405 25.87 28.62 20.46
N ASN A 406 26.94 28.73 21.26
CA ASN A 406 28.13 27.91 21.15
C ASN A 406 28.13 26.75 22.16
N PRO A 407 28.92 25.69 21.93
CA PRO A 407 29.16 24.65 22.94
C PRO A 407 29.75 25.23 24.23
N GLY A 408 29.49 24.58 25.37
CA GLY A 408 29.95 25.06 26.66
C GLY A 408 29.83 24.04 27.79
N LYS A 409 30.19 24.48 29.01
CA LYS A 409 30.08 23.67 30.22
C LYS A 409 28.88 24.13 31.07
N LEU A 410 28.19 23.18 31.68
CA LEU A 410 27.01 23.44 32.51
C LEU A 410 27.33 24.32 33.73
N ASP A 411 28.54 24.22 34.27
CA ASP A 411 29.04 24.92 35.46
C ASP A 411 29.71 26.28 35.16
N ASP A 412 29.79 26.68 33.89
CA ASP A 412 30.36 27.98 33.50
C ASP A 412 29.33 29.11 33.64
N ALA A 413 29.52 29.96 34.66
CA ALA A 413 28.62 31.08 34.95
C ALA A 413 28.48 32.09 33.79
N ALA A 414 29.48 32.18 32.90
CA ALA A 414 29.42 33.08 31.74
C ALA A 414 28.40 32.61 30.68
N GLN A 415 28.00 31.34 30.69
CA GLN A 415 27.04 30.78 29.73
C GLN A 415 25.59 30.95 30.15
N TRP A 416 25.31 31.48 31.34
CA TRP A 416 23.96 31.51 31.92
C TRP A 416 23.51 32.93 32.27
N LYS A 417 22.20 33.19 32.12
CA LYS A 417 21.49 34.35 32.68
C LYS A 417 20.40 33.87 33.63
N THR A 418 20.26 34.52 34.78
CA THR A 418 19.19 34.21 35.74
C THR A 418 17.85 34.85 35.33
N ASN A 419 16.76 34.52 36.04
CA ASN A 419 15.49 35.28 36.01
C ASN A 419 15.64 36.76 36.40
N PHE A 420 16.78 37.18 36.98
CA PHE A 420 17.10 38.58 37.25
C PHE A 420 17.97 39.21 36.15
N GLY A 421 18.27 38.48 35.07
CA GLY A 421 19.12 38.93 33.97
C GLY A 421 20.62 38.94 34.27
N THR A 422 21.05 38.53 35.47
CA THR A 422 22.46 38.50 35.90
C THR A 422 23.17 37.22 35.45
N ALA A 423 24.47 37.28 35.20
CA ALA A 423 25.28 36.12 34.84
C ALA A 423 25.60 35.26 36.08
N ALA A 424 25.11 34.02 36.10
CA ALA A 424 25.37 33.04 37.17
C ALA A 424 25.02 31.61 36.71
N ALA A 425 25.86 30.64 37.03
CA ALA A 425 25.58 29.22 36.81
C ALA A 425 24.70 28.63 37.94
N PRO A 426 23.93 27.57 37.66
CA PRO A 426 23.33 26.75 38.70
C PRO A 426 24.40 26.22 39.68
N ALA A 427 24.00 25.93 40.93
CA ALA A 427 24.88 25.27 41.89
C ALA A 427 25.45 23.95 41.34
N ALA A 428 26.67 23.57 41.71
CA ALA A 428 27.37 22.41 41.12
C ALA A 428 26.61 21.07 41.28
N GLY A 429 25.84 20.92 42.36
CA GLY A 429 24.93 19.78 42.61
C GLY A 429 23.48 20.01 42.19
N GLY A 430 23.16 21.19 41.66
CA GLY A 430 21.80 21.59 41.30
C GLY A 430 20.90 21.91 42.51
N ASP A 431 19.61 22.11 42.24
CA ASP A 431 18.55 22.35 43.23
C ASP A 431 17.21 21.81 42.67
N SER A 432 16.36 21.20 43.49
CA SER A 432 15.06 20.69 43.03
C SER A 432 14.07 21.80 42.67
N ASP A 433 14.39 23.08 42.87
CA ASP A 433 13.65 24.22 42.32
C ASP A 433 14.25 24.77 41.00
N ALA A 434 15.39 24.23 40.54
CA ALA A 434 16.09 24.75 39.37
C ALA A 434 15.37 24.43 38.05
N ILE A 435 15.28 25.45 37.19
CA ILE A 435 14.71 25.42 35.85
C ILE A 435 15.81 25.83 34.86
N LEU A 436 16.24 24.89 34.03
CA LEU A 436 17.22 25.14 32.99
C LEU A 436 16.52 25.43 31.66
N ASN A 437 16.92 26.51 31.00
CA ASN A 437 16.29 26.98 29.77
C ASN A 437 17.33 27.11 28.64
N PHE A 438 17.10 26.46 27.51
CA PHE A 438 17.96 26.48 26.33
C PHE A 438 17.20 27.09 25.15
N TYR A 439 17.14 28.43 25.11
CA TYR A 439 16.38 29.15 24.08
C TYR A 439 17.26 29.77 22.99
N ALA A 440 18.58 29.76 23.14
CA ALA A 440 19.49 30.26 22.13
C ALA A 440 19.35 29.41 20.85
N GLN A 441 18.99 30.03 19.73
CA GLN A 441 18.84 29.31 18.47
C GLN A 441 20.21 28.86 17.94
N GLY A 442 20.36 27.57 17.63
CA GLY A 442 21.61 27.01 17.13
C GLY A 442 21.72 25.51 17.36
N LYS A 443 22.86 24.93 16.94
CA LYS A 443 23.25 23.54 17.22
C LYS A 443 24.49 23.55 18.10
N TYR A 444 24.37 23.11 19.34
CA TYR A 444 25.47 23.15 20.30
C TYR A 444 25.42 22.00 21.32
N GLU A 445 26.59 21.70 21.88
CA GLU A 445 26.77 20.67 22.90
C GLU A 445 27.07 21.31 24.26
N VAL A 446 26.36 20.85 25.28
CA VAL A 446 26.54 21.27 26.67
C VAL A 446 27.07 20.09 27.47
N THR A 447 28.19 20.29 28.14
CA THR A 447 28.91 19.21 28.84
C THR A 447 28.98 19.46 30.34
N ARG A 448 28.93 18.39 31.14
CA ARG A 448 29.29 18.40 32.55
C ARG A 448 30.27 17.26 32.85
N ALA A 449 31.48 17.63 33.26
CA ALA A 449 32.55 16.66 33.49
C ALA A 449 32.47 15.94 34.84
N SER A 450 31.77 16.50 35.83
CA SER A 450 31.63 15.85 37.14
C SER A 450 30.76 14.58 37.07
N ALA A 451 31.17 13.56 37.83
CA ALA A 451 30.45 12.31 38.04
C ALA A 451 29.37 12.40 39.14
N ASP A 452 29.32 13.50 39.89
CA ASP A 452 28.32 13.72 40.93
C ASP A 452 26.93 13.96 40.33
N GLU A 453 25.88 13.81 41.12
CA GLU A 453 24.53 14.14 40.68
C GLU A 453 24.31 15.64 40.45
N PHE A 454 23.38 15.97 39.56
CA PHE A 454 22.89 17.33 39.35
C PHE A 454 21.35 17.34 39.43
N VAL A 455 20.80 17.94 40.48
CA VAL A 455 19.35 17.97 40.75
C VAL A 455 18.68 19.14 40.03
N LEU A 456 17.55 18.91 39.39
CA LEU A 456 16.72 19.94 38.76
C LEU A 456 15.24 19.59 38.79
N ASN A 457 14.38 20.60 38.63
CA ASN A 457 12.95 20.40 38.39
C ASN A 457 12.64 20.37 36.90
N GLN A 458 13.11 21.37 36.15
CA GLN A 458 12.67 21.56 34.76
C GLN A 458 13.81 21.74 33.78
N LEU A 459 13.58 21.23 32.57
CA LEU A 459 14.44 21.44 31.42
C LEU A 459 13.60 21.93 30.23
N ASN A 460 13.75 23.19 29.86
CA ASN A 460 13.02 23.80 28.76
C ASN A 460 13.96 24.05 27.59
N ILE A 461 13.52 23.68 26.39
CA ILE A 461 14.28 23.78 25.15
C ILE A 461 13.44 24.59 24.15
N GLY A 462 14.05 25.62 23.57
CA GLY A 462 13.46 26.40 22.47
C GLY A 462 13.75 25.79 21.11
N SER A 463 14.02 26.63 20.12
CA SER A 463 14.31 26.21 18.73
C SER A 463 15.75 25.75 18.51
N SER A 464 16.36 25.07 19.48
CA SER A 464 17.78 24.72 19.49
C SER A 464 18.00 23.21 19.33
N ALA A 465 18.94 22.81 18.48
CA ALA A 465 19.43 21.44 18.41
C ALA A 465 20.48 21.22 19.52
N LEU A 466 20.00 20.83 20.72
CA LEU A 466 20.81 20.67 21.93
C LEU A 466 21.28 19.22 22.07
N THR A 467 22.58 19.04 22.30
CA THR A 467 23.12 17.80 22.88
C THR A 467 23.59 18.06 24.31
N LEU A 468 23.06 17.31 25.28
CA LEU A 468 23.45 17.41 26.69
C LEU A 468 24.18 16.13 27.13
N THR A 469 25.44 16.29 27.55
CA THR A 469 26.33 15.21 27.98
C THR A 469 26.79 15.45 29.42
N SER A 470 26.67 14.45 30.30
CA SER A 470 27.15 14.52 31.69
C SER A 470 27.73 13.18 32.12
N GLN A 471 28.83 13.18 32.90
CA GLN A 471 29.35 11.94 33.51
C GLN A 471 28.44 11.44 34.65
N GLY A 472 27.95 12.35 35.49
CA GLY A 472 26.97 12.06 36.54
C GLY A 472 25.52 12.22 36.10
N PRO A 473 24.55 11.69 36.88
CA PRO A 473 23.15 11.71 36.52
C PRO A 473 22.51 13.10 36.65
N LEU A 474 21.60 13.43 35.72
CA LEU A 474 20.62 14.50 35.90
C LEU A 474 19.43 13.94 36.69
N VAL A 475 19.20 14.49 37.88
CA VAL A 475 18.20 14.00 38.83
C VAL A 475 16.96 14.89 38.76
N PHE A 476 15.88 14.37 38.19
CA PHE A 476 14.59 15.04 38.12
C PHE A 476 13.80 14.82 39.40
N ALA A 477 13.68 15.87 40.21
CA ALA A 477 13.06 15.83 41.53
C ALA A 477 11.89 16.81 41.66
N LYS A 478 10.95 16.48 42.55
CA LYS A 478 9.84 17.37 42.90
C LYS A 478 10.39 18.64 43.57
N SER A 479 9.87 19.80 43.15
CA SER A 479 10.23 21.08 43.74
C SER A 479 9.93 21.09 45.23
N LYS A 480 10.95 21.44 46.02
CA LYS A 480 10.84 21.54 47.48
C LYS A 480 9.99 22.75 47.88
N SER A 481 10.09 23.85 47.13
CA SER A 481 9.44 25.11 47.49
C SER A 481 7.98 25.19 47.00
N HIS A 482 7.63 24.49 45.92
CA HIS A 482 6.33 24.64 45.27
C HIS A 482 5.60 23.31 45.02
N GLY A 483 6.21 22.17 45.34
CA GLY A 483 5.62 20.85 45.15
C GLY A 483 5.36 20.49 43.68
N THR A 484 5.95 21.23 42.74
CA THR A 484 5.78 21.01 41.30
C THR A 484 6.54 19.76 40.87
N LEU A 485 5.90 18.88 40.10
CA LEU A 485 6.53 17.68 39.55
C LEU A 485 7.54 18.06 38.44
N PRO A 486 8.63 17.28 38.29
CA PRO A 486 9.64 17.60 37.30
C PRO A 486 9.11 17.47 35.87
N TYR A 487 9.61 18.31 34.98
CA TYR A 487 9.04 18.50 33.64
C TYR A 487 10.10 18.88 32.59
N MET A 488 9.88 18.48 31.35
CA MET A 488 10.67 18.89 30.20
C MET A 488 9.77 19.35 29.06
N ASN A 489 10.12 20.47 28.44
CA ASN A 489 9.44 20.99 27.26
C ASN A 489 10.42 21.21 26.12
N SER A 490 10.03 20.86 24.90
CA SER A 490 10.75 21.20 23.67
C SER A 490 9.83 21.95 22.69
N GLN A 491 10.25 23.14 22.25
CA GLN A 491 9.42 24.08 21.49
C GLN A 491 10.09 24.51 20.15
N ASN A 492 9.66 23.89 19.04
CA ASN A 492 10.06 24.02 17.61
C ASN A 492 10.93 22.88 17.05
N ARG A 493 10.88 22.73 15.71
CA ARG A 493 11.66 21.82 14.81
C ARG A 493 13.16 21.75 15.12
N ALA A 494 13.54 20.99 16.14
CA ALA A 494 14.93 20.70 16.48
C ALA A 494 15.07 19.27 17.00
N GLU A 495 16.29 18.73 16.93
CA GLU A 495 16.63 17.47 17.59
C GLU A 495 17.19 17.76 18.98
N LEU A 496 16.58 17.20 20.02
CA LEU A 496 17.10 17.22 21.38
C LEU A 496 17.74 15.87 21.67
N THR A 497 19.00 15.85 22.08
CA THR A 497 19.69 14.62 22.50
C THR A 497 20.21 14.77 23.91
N ILE A 498 19.80 13.88 24.82
CA ILE A 498 20.31 13.81 26.19
C ILE A 498 21.06 12.50 26.35
N LYS A 499 22.39 12.60 26.39
CA LYS A 499 23.31 11.47 26.60
C LYS A 499 23.59 11.24 28.09
N ALA A 500 23.33 12.23 28.93
CA ALA A 500 23.47 12.12 30.38
C ALA A 500 22.55 11.01 30.95
N PRO A 501 23.02 10.21 31.93
CA PRO A 501 22.14 9.35 32.71
C PRO A 501 21.04 10.18 33.40
N LEU A 502 19.84 9.64 33.49
CA LEU A 502 18.71 10.26 34.16
C LEU A 502 18.32 9.47 35.42
N ARG A 503 18.01 10.17 36.51
CA ARG A 503 17.35 9.58 37.68
C ARG A 503 16.03 10.29 37.96
N LEU A 504 14.95 9.53 38.02
CA LEU A 504 13.60 10.02 38.28
C LEU A 504 13.29 9.82 39.77
N ASP A 505 13.45 10.86 40.59
CA ASP A 505 13.10 10.83 42.01
C ASP A 505 11.61 11.17 42.23
N ALA A 506 10.93 11.66 41.19
CA ALA A 506 9.48 11.84 41.10
C ALA A 506 9.01 11.60 39.66
N ASP A 507 7.68 11.56 39.45
CA ASP A 507 7.10 11.42 38.11
C ASP A 507 7.54 12.58 37.21
N PHE A 508 8.16 12.22 36.10
CA PHE A 508 8.81 13.15 35.18
C PHE A 508 8.03 13.23 33.87
N THR A 509 7.56 14.42 33.54
CA THR A 509 6.76 14.65 32.34
C THR A 509 7.59 15.25 31.21
N ILE A 510 7.52 14.66 30.01
CA ILE A 510 8.10 15.21 28.78
C ILE A 510 6.96 15.65 27.87
N ASP A 511 7.06 16.87 27.35
CA ASP A 511 6.01 17.53 26.59
C ASP A 511 6.60 18.41 25.46
N GLY A 512 5.76 18.80 24.50
CA GLY A 512 6.17 19.56 23.32
C GLY A 512 5.00 19.95 22.41
N LEU A 513 5.25 20.76 21.39
CA LEU A 513 4.21 21.47 20.62
C LEU A 513 3.80 20.78 19.31
N GLU A 514 2.65 21.17 18.75
CA GLU A 514 1.98 20.51 17.61
C GLU A 514 2.51 20.79 16.21
N THR A 515 3.31 21.85 16.04
CA THR A 515 3.86 22.21 14.72
C THR A 515 5.11 21.42 14.34
N ASP A 516 5.50 20.46 15.18
CA ASP A 516 6.90 20.10 15.33
C ASP A 516 7.19 18.64 15.00
N ASP A 517 8.07 18.45 14.03
CA ASP A 517 8.79 17.20 13.74
C ASP A 517 9.93 16.94 14.77
N THR A 518 9.79 17.49 15.98
CA THR A 518 10.83 17.46 17.02
C THR A 518 11.01 16.03 17.52
N ARG A 519 12.28 15.61 17.55
CA ARG A 519 12.68 14.29 18.03
C ARG A 519 13.49 14.46 19.31
N VAL A 520 13.02 13.86 20.39
CA VAL A 520 13.71 13.85 21.69
C VAL A 520 14.40 12.51 21.87
N PHE A 521 15.72 12.49 21.86
CA PHE A 521 16.52 11.29 22.07
C PHE A 521 17.04 11.25 23.50
N LEU A 522 16.51 10.31 24.29
CA LEU A 522 17.04 9.97 25.61
C LEU A 522 17.98 8.78 25.45
N ALA A 523 19.27 9.09 25.30
CA ALA A 523 20.31 8.10 25.04
C ALA A 523 21.01 7.60 26.32
N GLY A 524 20.94 8.36 27.42
CA GLY A 524 21.46 7.91 28.71
C GLY A 524 20.51 6.96 29.44
N ALA A 525 21.07 6.13 30.34
CA ALA A 525 20.28 5.22 31.17
C ALA A 525 19.32 5.99 32.10
N ILE A 526 18.08 5.52 32.18
CA ILE A 526 17.02 6.09 33.03
C ILE A 526 16.80 5.16 34.24
N SER A 527 16.86 5.73 35.44
CA SER A 527 16.74 5.02 36.72
C SER A 527 15.81 5.75 37.69
N GLY A 528 15.57 5.19 38.88
CA GLY A 528 14.84 5.86 39.96
C GLY A 528 13.46 5.28 40.28
N GLY A 529 12.78 5.88 41.25
CA GLY A 529 11.46 5.45 41.72
C GLY A 529 10.29 6.02 40.91
N GLY A 530 10.48 7.20 40.31
CA GLY A 530 9.46 7.94 39.57
C GLY A 530 9.06 7.30 38.23
N GLY A 531 7.89 7.70 37.73
CA GLY A 531 7.39 7.33 36.42
C GLY A 531 7.83 8.30 35.31
N LEU A 532 7.73 7.84 34.07
CA LEU A 532 7.90 8.66 32.87
C LEU A 532 6.53 8.96 32.27
N ILE A 533 6.20 10.23 32.11
CA ILE A 533 4.93 10.69 31.53
C ILE A 533 5.23 11.40 30.21
N LYS A 534 4.56 11.01 29.13
CA LYS A 534 4.70 11.61 27.80
C LYS A 534 3.42 12.33 27.41
N ASN A 535 3.55 13.64 27.19
CA ASN A 535 2.53 14.56 26.70
C ASN A 535 2.97 15.19 25.38
N GLY A 536 2.04 15.86 24.71
CA GLY A 536 2.26 16.52 23.42
C GLY A 536 2.50 15.52 22.28
N PRO A 537 2.54 15.97 21.01
CA PRO A 537 2.45 15.10 19.85
C PRO A 537 3.79 14.56 19.33
N HIS A 538 4.91 15.15 19.77
CA HIS A 538 6.26 14.77 19.34
C HIS A 538 6.64 13.34 19.75
N THR A 539 7.70 12.80 19.16
CA THR A 539 8.23 11.46 19.49
C THR A 539 9.40 11.56 20.48
N VAL A 540 9.33 10.77 21.55
CA VAL A 540 10.45 10.52 22.47
C VAL A 540 11.07 9.16 22.17
N TYR A 541 12.36 9.14 21.88
CA TYR A 541 13.16 7.97 21.61
C TYR A 541 13.92 7.54 22.88
N LEU A 542 13.56 6.37 23.43
CA LEU A 542 14.30 5.71 24.50
C LEU A 542 15.37 4.82 23.87
N ASN A 543 16.58 5.37 23.74
CA ASN A 543 17.67 4.76 22.97
C ASN A 543 18.67 3.98 23.83
N HIS A 544 18.58 4.07 25.15
CA HIS A 544 19.42 3.26 26.03
C HIS A 544 18.86 1.83 26.12
N PRO A 545 19.70 0.78 25.98
CA PRO A 545 19.24 -0.61 25.90
C PRO A 545 18.67 -1.16 27.21
N ILE A 546 18.95 -0.52 28.35
CA ILE A 546 18.48 -0.97 29.67
C ILE A 546 18.08 0.25 30.51
N ASN A 547 16.82 0.33 30.91
CA ASN A 547 16.31 1.31 31.86
C ASN A 547 15.74 0.62 33.11
N THR A 548 15.89 1.24 34.28
CA THR A 548 15.60 0.61 35.59
C THR A 548 14.60 1.38 36.45
N TYR A 549 14.01 2.46 35.94
CA TYR A 549 13.00 3.22 36.66
C TYR A 549 11.74 2.37 36.96
N ARG A 550 11.08 2.63 38.09
CA ARG A 550 10.02 1.73 38.63
C ARG A 550 8.61 2.31 38.60
N GLY A 551 8.42 3.62 38.49
CA GLY A 551 7.09 4.26 38.57
C GLY A 551 6.18 3.99 37.37
N GLY A 552 6.69 3.35 36.31
CA GLY A 552 5.94 3.05 35.10
C GLY A 552 6.06 4.12 34.02
N THR A 553 5.41 3.89 32.89
CA THR A 553 5.43 4.78 31.73
C THR A 553 3.99 5.11 31.33
N THR A 554 3.63 6.38 31.24
CA THR A 554 2.31 6.83 30.81
C THR A 554 2.44 7.68 29.55
N ILE A 555 1.70 7.34 28.50
CA ILE A 555 1.71 8.05 27.22
C ILE A 555 0.32 8.64 27.02
N ASN A 556 0.20 9.94 27.28
CA ASN A 556 -1.04 10.69 27.13
C ASN A 556 -1.26 11.12 25.67
N ASP A 557 -0.18 11.50 25.00
CA ASP A 557 -0.20 12.02 23.63
C ASP A 557 1.15 11.78 22.92
N GLY A 558 1.15 11.81 21.59
CA GLY A 558 2.32 11.59 20.75
C GLY A 558 2.86 10.17 20.86
N CYS A 559 4.18 10.00 20.66
CA CYS A 559 4.80 8.68 20.61
C CYS A 559 5.97 8.53 21.60
N ILE A 560 6.05 7.39 22.27
CA ILE A 560 7.33 6.87 22.77
C ILE A 560 7.78 5.79 21.80
N SER A 561 8.93 5.99 21.17
CA SER A 561 9.65 4.96 20.43
C SER A 561 10.74 4.40 21.31
N THR A 562 10.71 3.10 21.58
CA THR A 562 11.69 2.44 22.43
C THR A 562 12.46 1.40 21.64
N GLN A 563 13.75 1.29 21.92
CA GLN A 563 14.46 0.06 21.62
C GLN A 563 13.91 -1.09 22.47
N PRO A 564 14.15 -2.35 22.06
CA PRO A 564 13.84 -3.50 22.90
C PRO A 564 14.45 -3.35 24.30
N GLN A 565 13.65 -3.55 25.35
CA GLN A 565 14.03 -3.33 26.76
C GLN A 565 14.39 -1.89 27.16
N GLY A 566 14.11 -0.89 26.31
CA GLY A 566 14.27 0.53 26.64
C GLY A 566 13.20 1.08 27.60
N LEU A 567 12.26 0.26 28.06
CA LEU A 567 11.30 0.63 29.11
C LEU A 567 11.84 0.27 30.49
N GLY A 568 11.38 0.96 31.53
CA GLY A 568 11.65 0.63 32.92
C GLY A 568 10.94 -0.65 33.39
N ALA A 569 10.98 -0.96 34.68
CA ALA A 569 10.36 -2.17 35.24
C ALA A 569 8.86 -2.02 35.57
N GLY A 570 8.33 -0.79 35.56
CA GLY A 570 6.94 -0.50 35.91
C GLY A 570 5.93 -0.74 34.76
N PRO A 571 4.62 -0.64 35.02
CA PRO A 571 3.59 -0.83 33.99
C PRO A 571 3.64 0.27 32.91
N VAL A 572 3.10 -0.03 31.73
CA VAL A 572 2.93 0.92 30.62
C VAL A 572 1.45 1.23 30.44
N THR A 573 1.09 2.51 30.39
CA THR A 573 -0.25 2.99 30.10
C THR A 573 -0.24 3.84 28.84
N VAL A 574 -1.09 3.50 27.88
CA VAL A 574 -1.25 4.23 26.62
C VAL A 574 -2.68 4.79 26.56
N ASN A 575 -2.82 6.11 26.66
CA ASN A 575 -4.11 6.78 26.58
C ASN A 575 -4.49 7.10 25.13
N LYS A 576 -5.73 7.58 24.93
CA LYS A 576 -6.38 7.70 23.62
C LYS A 576 -5.54 8.38 22.52
N SER A 577 -4.73 9.38 22.85
CA SER A 577 -3.87 10.09 21.88
C SER A 577 -2.42 9.61 21.88
N GLY A 578 -2.07 8.69 22.78
CA GLY A 578 -0.72 8.17 22.93
C GLY A 578 -0.43 6.97 22.02
N THR A 579 0.84 6.82 21.66
CA THR A 579 1.39 5.68 20.92
C THR A 579 2.63 5.14 21.62
N ILE A 580 2.71 3.82 21.78
CA ILE A 580 3.97 3.11 22.09
C ILE A 580 4.47 2.45 20.81
N SER A 581 5.72 2.71 20.42
CA SER A 581 6.39 2.11 19.26
C SER A 581 7.63 1.33 19.70
N PHE A 582 7.82 0.10 19.22
CA PHE A 582 8.93 -0.76 19.63
C PHE A 582 9.29 -1.81 18.57
N ASP A 583 10.54 -2.28 18.65
CA ASP A 583 11.14 -3.31 17.79
C ASP A 583 11.84 -4.39 18.61
N GLY A 584 12.10 -5.56 18.01
CA GLY A 584 12.99 -6.60 18.54
C GLY A 584 12.48 -7.36 19.78
N PRO A 585 13.38 -7.85 20.68
CA PRO A 585 13.05 -8.86 21.68
C PRO A 585 11.91 -8.50 22.66
N PRO A 586 11.39 -9.51 23.38
CA PRO A 586 10.16 -9.38 24.16
C PRO A 586 10.14 -8.26 25.18
N VAL A 587 9.06 -7.46 25.13
CA VAL A 587 8.67 -6.54 26.20
C VAL A 587 7.86 -7.30 27.24
N LEU A 588 8.27 -7.19 28.52
CA LEU A 588 7.69 -7.94 29.64
C LEU A 588 6.69 -7.12 30.47
N ASN A 589 6.64 -5.81 30.26
CA ASN A 589 5.82 -4.89 31.04
C ASN A 589 4.33 -5.21 30.90
N ALA A 590 3.58 -5.06 32.00
CA ALA A 590 2.12 -5.02 31.93
C ALA A 590 1.69 -3.79 31.12
N LEU A 591 0.84 -3.99 30.12
CA LEU A 591 0.35 -2.94 29.23
C LEU A 591 -1.14 -2.68 29.46
N THR A 592 -1.50 -1.42 29.69
CA THR A 592 -2.89 -0.96 29.69
C THR A 592 -3.10 0.05 28.56
N CYS A 593 -4.02 -0.23 27.65
CA CYS A 593 -4.39 0.68 26.58
C CYS A 593 -5.81 1.22 26.80
N ASN A 594 -5.92 2.52 27.02
CA ASN A 594 -7.18 3.25 27.20
C ASN A 594 -7.68 3.83 25.86
N GLY A 595 -7.50 3.07 24.77
CA GLY A 595 -7.87 3.45 23.41
C GLY A 595 -6.80 4.17 22.60
N GLY A 596 -5.53 4.09 23.03
CA GLY A 596 -4.38 4.60 22.28
C GLY A 596 -3.90 3.65 21.18
N CYS A 597 -2.65 3.81 20.77
CA CYS A 597 -2.02 3.02 19.71
C CYS A 597 -0.83 2.17 20.22
N ILE A 598 -0.77 0.92 19.77
CA ILE A 598 0.40 0.04 19.92
C ILE A 598 1.01 -0.15 18.52
N SER A 599 2.29 0.18 18.35
CA SER A 599 2.99 0.07 17.07
C SER A 599 4.22 -0.85 17.20
N GLY A 600 4.21 -1.97 16.47
CA GLY A 600 5.38 -2.84 16.34
C GLY A 600 6.04 -2.66 14.98
N GLY A 601 7.36 -2.50 14.93
CA GLY A 601 8.09 -2.48 13.66
C GLY A 601 8.58 -3.88 13.26
N VAL A 602 9.90 -4.10 13.28
CA VAL A 602 10.53 -5.35 12.81
C VAL A 602 10.68 -6.35 13.96
N ASN A 603 10.08 -7.54 13.82
CA ASN A 603 10.12 -8.63 14.81
C ASN A 603 9.73 -8.15 16.22
N ALA A 604 8.62 -7.43 16.37
CA ALA A 604 8.20 -6.87 17.64
C ALA A 604 7.46 -7.93 18.49
N HIS A 605 7.82 -8.08 19.76
CA HIS A 605 7.18 -9.04 20.67
C HIS A 605 6.74 -8.40 21.99
N TRP A 606 5.48 -8.62 22.39
CA TRP A 606 4.97 -8.26 23.71
C TRP A 606 4.53 -9.52 24.48
N ASN A 607 5.28 -9.86 25.52
CA ASN A 607 5.04 -11.06 26.34
C ASN A 607 4.40 -10.73 27.70
N GLY A 608 4.42 -9.47 28.12
CA GLY A 608 3.68 -9.02 29.30
C GLY A 608 2.16 -9.12 29.12
N PRO A 609 1.38 -9.11 30.22
CA PRO A 609 -0.08 -9.09 30.15
C PRO A 609 -0.56 -7.79 29.50
N VAL A 610 -1.59 -7.89 28.64
CA VAL A 610 -2.17 -6.74 27.94
C VAL A 610 -3.64 -6.58 28.34
N LYS A 611 -4.02 -5.35 28.70
CA LYS A 611 -5.38 -4.96 29.03
C LYS A 611 -5.85 -3.81 28.13
N LEU A 612 -6.88 -4.06 27.34
CA LEU A 612 -7.56 -3.08 26.50
C LEU A 612 -8.75 -2.54 27.28
N ASN A 613 -8.64 -1.33 27.83
CA ASN A 613 -9.77 -0.64 28.46
C ASN A 613 -10.60 0.16 27.43
N GLY A 614 -9.97 0.60 26.34
CA GLY A 614 -10.62 1.25 25.21
C GLY A 614 -10.27 0.57 23.89
N ASN A 615 -11.02 0.89 22.83
CA ASN A 615 -10.74 0.39 21.48
C ASN A 615 -9.38 0.90 21.01
N THR A 616 -8.42 -0.01 20.93
CA THR A 616 -7.00 0.25 20.75
C THR A 616 -6.61 0.01 19.31
N ILE A 617 -5.91 0.97 18.72
CA ILE A 617 -5.33 0.82 17.39
C ILE A 617 -4.04 0.02 17.52
N VAL A 618 -3.82 -0.91 16.61
CA VAL A 618 -2.59 -1.70 16.57
C VAL A 618 -2.00 -1.64 15.16
N HIS A 619 -0.75 -1.20 15.08
CA HIS A 619 0.05 -1.18 13.86
C HIS A 619 1.13 -2.25 13.93
N ALA A 620 1.34 -2.94 12.81
CA ALA A 620 2.51 -3.79 12.60
C ALA A 620 3.14 -3.36 11.27
N HIS A 621 4.44 -3.02 11.25
CA HIS A 621 5.13 -2.77 9.99
C HIS A 621 5.40 -4.09 9.27
N ASP A 622 6.02 -5.04 9.98
CA ASP A 622 6.30 -6.40 9.49
C ASP A 622 5.57 -7.45 10.32
N SER A 623 5.87 -7.54 11.61
CA SER A 623 5.19 -8.44 12.54
C SER A 623 5.18 -7.91 13.97
N LEU A 624 4.03 -8.06 14.64
CA LEU A 624 3.84 -7.81 16.06
C LEU A 624 3.20 -9.04 16.71
N GLU A 625 3.94 -9.69 17.60
CA GLU A 625 3.46 -10.88 18.30
C GLU A 625 3.08 -10.56 19.75
N PHE A 626 1.84 -10.85 20.11
CA PHE A 626 1.40 -10.92 21.50
C PHE A 626 1.59 -12.36 21.98
N ASN A 627 2.77 -12.64 22.53
CA ASN A 627 3.20 -13.97 22.97
C ASN A 627 3.10 -14.12 24.50
N ASN A 628 1.98 -13.68 25.05
CA ASN A 628 1.66 -13.78 26.47
C ASN A 628 0.76 -15.00 26.73
N LYS A 629 1.21 -16.19 26.30
CA LYS A 629 0.38 -17.41 26.15
C LYS A 629 -0.60 -17.69 27.31
N GLU A 630 -0.17 -17.53 28.56
CA GLU A 630 -1.00 -17.79 29.74
C GLU A 630 -1.98 -16.66 30.08
N SER A 631 -1.57 -15.39 29.91
CA SER A 631 -2.35 -14.21 30.31
C SER A 631 -3.22 -13.63 29.19
N GLY A 632 -2.77 -13.77 27.94
CA GLY A 632 -3.40 -13.25 26.74
C GLY A 632 -3.73 -11.75 26.80
N ILE A 633 -4.69 -11.34 25.97
CA ILE A 633 -5.24 -9.99 25.96
C ILE A 633 -6.61 -9.98 26.67
N SER A 634 -6.84 -9.00 27.54
CA SER A 634 -8.07 -8.86 28.35
C SER A 634 -8.66 -7.45 28.29
N GLY A 635 -9.84 -7.23 28.90
CA GLY A 635 -10.43 -5.91 29.09
C GLY A 635 -11.69 -5.63 28.24
N ALA A 636 -12.32 -4.48 28.47
CA ALA A 636 -13.59 -4.11 27.83
C ALA A 636 -13.42 -3.50 26.42
N GLY A 637 -12.21 -3.07 26.08
CA GLY A 637 -11.85 -2.48 24.80
C GLY A 637 -11.60 -3.51 23.71
N GLY A 638 -11.58 -3.01 22.47
CA GLY A 638 -11.33 -3.79 21.26
C GLY A 638 -9.93 -3.60 20.69
N LEU A 639 -9.61 -4.40 19.67
CA LEU A 639 -8.38 -4.32 18.88
C LEU A 639 -8.74 -3.93 17.45
N THR A 640 -8.15 -2.87 16.92
CA THR A 640 -8.32 -2.44 15.52
C THR A 640 -6.97 -2.41 14.84
N GLN A 641 -6.71 -3.42 14.01
CA GLN A 641 -5.53 -3.43 13.15
C GLN A 641 -5.77 -2.46 12.00
N THR A 642 -4.86 -1.51 11.83
CA THR A 642 -4.85 -0.63 10.66
C THR A 642 -3.48 -0.65 10.00
N GLY A 643 -3.38 0.02 8.85
CA GLY A 643 -2.08 0.21 8.23
C GLY A 643 -1.34 1.41 8.83
N HIS A 644 -0.02 1.29 8.93
CA HIS A 644 0.89 2.32 9.40
C HIS A 644 1.33 3.24 8.25
N PRO A 645 1.13 4.56 8.34
CA PRO A 645 1.66 5.51 7.38
C PRO A 645 3.20 5.50 7.35
N VAL A 646 3.80 5.31 6.19
CA VAL A 646 5.24 5.45 5.94
C VAL A 646 5.45 6.54 4.89
N ASP A 647 6.70 7.01 4.72
CA ASP A 647 7.04 8.11 3.80
C ASP A 647 6.44 7.97 2.38
N HIS A 648 6.13 6.74 1.94
CA HIS A 648 5.56 6.42 0.63
C HIS A 648 4.36 5.43 0.68
N GLY A 649 3.38 5.70 1.55
CA GLY A 649 2.09 4.99 1.56
C GLY A 649 1.76 4.39 2.92
N ILE A 650 0.99 3.30 2.93
CA ILE A 650 0.59 2.62 4.15
C ILE A 650 1.12 1.18 4.12
N ARG A 651 1.85 0.77 5.16
CA ARG A 651 2.30 -0.62 5.37
C ARG A 651 1.45 -1.30 6.42
N SER A 652 1.13 -2.58 6.24
CA SER A 652 0.55 -3.38 7.31
C SER A 652 1.09 -4.80 7.25
N GLY A 653 1.73 -5.20 8.35
CA GLY A 653 2.28 -6.53 8.56
C GLY A 653 1.30 -7.46 9.27
N ALA A 654 1.85 -8.46 9.96
CA ALA A 654 1.09 -9.44 10.71
C ALA A 654 0.99 -9.08 12.21
N ILE A 655 -0.22 -9.06 12.76
CA ILE A 655 -0.43 -9.13 14.21
C ILE A 655 -0.71 -10.59 14.56
N LYS A 656 0.07 -11.16 15.49
CA LYS A 656 -0.11 -12.54 15.94
C LYS A 656 -0.60 -12.60 17.38
N LEU A 657 -1.74 -13.24 17.58
CA LEU A 657 -2.35 -13.49 18.88
C LEU A 657 -2.12 -14.96 19.26
N LEU A 658 -1.03 -15.21 20.00
CA LEU A 658 -0.61 -16.58 20.33
C LEU A 658 -1.25 -17.11 21.61
N GLY A 659 -1.70 -16.22 22.51
CA GLY A 659 -2.29 -16.56 23.80
C GLY A 659 -3.81 -16.54 23.86
N ARG A 660 -4.34 -16.74 25.07
CA ARG A 660 -5.78 -16.78 25.35
C ARG A 660 -6.43 -15.39 25.38
N ASN A 661 -7.16 -14.98 24.34
CA ASN A 661 -7.72 -13.63 24.28
C ASN A 661 -9.15 -13.55 24.86
N THR A 662 -9.36 -12.74 25.89
CA THR A 662 -10.61 -12.62 26.68
C THR A 662 -11.26 -11.24 26.63
N TYR A 663 -10.71 -10.29 25.86
CA TYR A 663 -11.27 -8.95 25.73
C TYR A 663 -12.69 -8.98 25.11
N THR A 664 -13.48 -7.94 25.36
CA THR A 664 -14.90 -7.88 24.94
C THR A 664 -15.25 -6.70 24.02
N GLY A 665 -14.31 -5.83 23.68
CA GLY A 665 -14.54 -4.88 22.59
C GLY A 665 -14.33 -5.52 21.22
N PRO A 666 -14.63 -4.81 20.13
CA PRO A 666 -14.55 -5.34 18.77
C PRO A 666 -13.12 -5.63 18.31
N THR A 667 -12.96 -6.67 17.49
CA THR A 667 -11.78 -7.02 16.70
C THR A 667 -12.02 -6.57 15.27
N LYS A 668 -11.24 -5.59 14.81
CA LYS A 668 -11.32 -5.09 13.44
C LYS A 668 -9.98 -5.27 12.74
N VAL A 669 -10.01 -5.80 11.52
CA VAL A 669 -8.84 -5.93 10.65
C VAL A 669 -9.09 -5.02 9.44
N GLU A 670 -8.62 -3.79 9.51
CA GLU A 670 -8.80 -2.81 8.42
C GLU A 670 -7.76 -3.00 7.32
N MET A 671 -6.59 -3.53 7.66
CA MET A 671 -5.49 -3.83 6.73
C MET A 671 -4.55 -4.88 7.34
N GLY A 672 -3.83 -5.62 6.51
CA GLY A 672 -2.80 -6.56 6.93
C GLY A 672 -3.37 -7.89 7.44
N LEU A 673 -2.52 -8.67 8.11
CA LEU A 673 -2.87 -10.00 8.61
C LEU A 673 -3.09 -9.98 10.12
N LEU A 674 -4.27 -10.39 10.58
CA LEU A 674 -4.49 -10.81 11.96
C LEU A 674 -4.45 -12.33 12.02
N GLU A 675 -3.41 -12.87 12.65
CA GLU A 675 -3.19 -14.29 12.84
C GLU A 675 -3.52 -14.70 14.28
N VAL A 676 -4.42 -15.66 14.45
CA VAL A 676 -4.89 -16.10 15.77
C VAL A 676 -4.61 -17.59 15.93
N SER A 677 -3.68 -17.93 16.83
CA SER A 677 -3.31 -19.33 17.05
C SER A 677 -4.21 -20.00 18.08
N SER A 678 -4.53 -19.34 19.20
CA SER A 678 -5.22 -20.00 20.33
C SER A 678 -6.71 -19.69 20.46
N SER A 679 -7.08 -18.45 20.78
CA SER A 679 -8.51 -18.11 20.95
C SER A 679 -8.82 -16.66 20.64
N LEU A 680 -10.05 -16.41 20.23
CA LEU A 680 -10.63 -15.07 20.10
C LEU A 680 -11.92 -15.03 20.93
N TYR A 681 -12.07 -14.04 21.81
CA TYR A 681 -13.17 -13.97 22.79
C TYR A 681 -13.32 -15.22 23.66
N ASN A 682 -12.19 -15.81 24.07
CA ASN A 682 -12.14 -17.06 24.83
C ASN A 682 -12.88 -18.22 24.15
N ASN A 683 -12.92 -18.19 22.81
CA ASN A 683 -13.67 -19.11 21.99
C ASN A 683 -15.18 -19.16 22.28
N ASP A 684 -15.76 -18.05 22.74
CA ASP A 684 -17.20 -17.89 22.95
C ASP A 684 -17.92 -17.59 21.61
N PRO A 685 -18.71 -18.52 21.05
CA PRO A 685 -19.39 -18.32 19.78
C PRO A 685 -20.45 -17.20 19.81
N ALA A 686 -20.99 -16.85 20.98
CA ALA A 686 -21.94 -15.75 21.13
C ALA A 686 -21.28 -14.39 20.86
N ARG A 687 -19.95 -14.34 20.92
CA ARG A 687 -19.15 -13.12 20.68
C ARG A 687 -18.66 -13.04 19.25
N TRP A 688 -18.65 -14.13 18.48
CA TRP A 688 -18.28 -14.16 17.06
C TRP A 688 -19.41 -13.61 16.18
N THR A 689 -19.73 -12.34 16.35
CA THR A 689 -20.76 -11.66 15.56
C THR A 689 -20.11 -10.65 14.62
N PRO A 690 -20.77 -10.29 13.51
CA PRO A 690 -20.28 -9.23 12.64
C PRO A 690 -20.06 -7.87 13.32
N ALA A 691 -20.78 -7.58 14.40
CA ALA A 691 -20.59 -6.36 15.19
C ALA A 691 -19.29 -6.37 16.00
N ASN A 692 -18.78 -7.57 16.36
CA ASN A 692 -17.56 -7.74 17.13
C ASN A 692 -16.36 -8.11 16.25
N ILE A 693 -16.55 -8.74 15.09
CA ILE A 693 -15.45 -9.15 14.21
C ILE A 693 -15.73 -8.60 12.83
N SER A 694 -14.87 -7.69 12.35
CA SER A 694 -14.92 -7.18 10.98
C SER A 694 -13.55 -7.24 10.31
N VAL A 695 -13.51 -7.73 9.08
CA VAL A 695 -12.32 -7.74 8.20
C VAL A 695 -12.67 -6.92 6.97
N ASN A 696 -11.92 -5.84 6.75
CA ASN A 696 -12.10 -4.96 5.61
C ASN A 696 -11.60 -5.63 4.32
N GLY A 697 -11.77 -5.01 3.15
CA GLY A 697 -11.70 -5.62 1.83
C GLY A 697 -10.34 -6.23 1.42
N ALA A 698 -9.91 -5.99 0.18
CA ALA A 698 -8.84 -6.77 -0.49
C ALA A 698 -7.48 -6.83 0.22
N ALA A 699 -7.27 -6.00 1.24
CA ALA A 699 -6.01 -5.84 1.94
C ALA A 699 -5.95 -6.47 3.33
N ALA A 700 -7.06 -7.01 3.84
CA ALA A 700 -7.14 -7.54 5.19
C ALA A 700 -7.40 -9.04 5.20
N GLU A 701 -6.71 -9.72 6.11
CA GLU A 701 -6.80 -11.16 6.32
C GLU A 701 -7.01 -11.46 7.80
N LEU A 702 -8.05 -12.25 8.11
CA LEU A 702 -8.14 -12.96 9.38
C LEU A 702 -7.73 -14.40 9.15
N ARG A 703 -6.64 -14.86 9.79
CA ARG A 703 -6.15 -16.23 9.71
C ARG A 703 -6.26 -16.93 11.05
N LEU A 704 -6.83 -18.12 11.05
CA LEU A 704 -6.89 -19.01 12.21
C LEU A 704 -5.92 -20.18 12.02
N HIS A 705 -5.17 -20.54 13.06
CA HIS A 705 -4.47 -21.82 13.11
C HIS A 705 -5.46 -22.91 13.51
N VAL A 706 -5.44 -24.04 12.80
CA VAL A 706 -6.44 -25.10 12.94
C VAL A 706 -5.82 -26.49 12.95
N GLY A 707 -6.21 -27.28 13.94
CA GLY A 707 -5.96 -28.72 14.01
C GLY A 707 -4.73 -29.13 14.84
N GLY A 708 -3.88 -28.18 15.23
CA GLY A 708 -2.79 -28.38 16.18
C GLY A 708 -3.22 -28.35 17.64
N ALA A 709 -2.31 -28.67 18.54
CA ALA A 709 -2.58 -28.69 19.98
C ALA A 709 -2.75 -27.27 20.55
N GLY A 710 -3.89 -26.99 21.18
CA GLY A 710 -4.21 -25.66 21.74
C GLY A 710 -4.69 -24.64 20.71
N GLU A 711 -4.82 -25.05 19.44
CA GLU A 711 -5.35 -24.26 18.34
C GLU A 711 -6.88 -24.38 18.21
N PHE A 712 -7.46 -23.69 17.23
CA PHE A 712 -8.86 -23.89 16.89
C PHE A 712 -9.09 -25.30 16.34
N THR A 713 -10.20 -25.90 16.73
CA THR A 713 -10.73 -27.07 16.01
C THR A 713 -11.39 -26.61 14.70
N ILE A 714 -11.45 -27.48 13.69
CA ILE A 714 -12.14 -27.15 12.44
C ILE A 714 -13.62 -26.79 12.66
N ALA A 715 -14.27 -27.39 13.66
CA ALA A 715 -15.65 -27.08 14.05
C ALA A 715 -15.81 -25.65 14.60
N GLN A 716 -14.83 -25.17 15.37
CA GLN A 716 -14.81 -23.78 15.85
C GLN A 716 -14.59 -22.80 14.69
N ALA A 717 -13.64 -23.09 13.78
CA ALA A 717 -13.42 -22.26 12.60
C ALA A 717 -14.68 -22.18 11.70
N VAL A 718 -15.37 -23.30 11.49
CA VAL A 718 -16.67 -23.36 10.79
C VAL A 718 -17.71 -22.48 11.47
N THR A 719 -17.83 -22.58 12.79
CA THR A 719 -18.82 -21.81 13.56
C THR A 719 -18.53 -20.31 13.50
N LEU A 720 -17.26 -19.92 13.65
CA LEU A 720 -16.83 -18.53 13.54
C LEU A 720 -17.15 -17.97 12.15
N LEU A 721 -16.69 -18.63 11.09
CA LEU A 721 -16.91 -18.17 9.71
C LEU A 721 -18.41 -18.05 9.39
N LYS A 722 -19.21 -19.03 9.81
CA LYS A 722 -20.67 -18.99 9.65
C LYS A 722 -21.27 -17.77 10.34
N ASN A 723 -20.88 -17.48 11.58
CA ASN A 723 -21.53 -16.40 12.33
C ASN A 723 -21.17 -15.01 11.78
N ILE A 724 -19.94 -14.81 11.28
CA ILE A 724 -19.47 -13.50 10.79
C ILE A 724 -19.87 -13.19 9.34
N THR A 725 -20.48 -14.14 8.63
CA THR A 725 -20.93 -13.99 7.23
C THR A 725 -22.44 -13.74 7.09
N THR A 726 -23.16 -13.46 8.19
CA THR A 726 -24.63 -13.28 8.20
C THR A 726 -25.08 -11.82 8.28
N GLY A 727 -26.10 -11.44 7.47
CA GLY A 727 -26.96 -10.26 7.70
C GLY A 727 -26.64 -8.97 6.92
N VAL A 728 -27.68 -8.37 6.30
CA VAL A 728 -27.61 -7.25 5.33
C VAL A 728 -27.05 -5.92 5.89
N ASN A 729 -26.87 -5.72 7.19
CA ASN A 729 -26.42 -4.41 7.72
C ASN A 729 -25.24 -4.50 8.71
N HIS A 730 -24.69 -5.68 8.92
CA HIS A 730 -23.56 -5.92 9.82
C HIS A 730 -22.74 -7.06 9.23
N ASN A 731 -21.76 -6.75 8.38
CA ASN A 731 -20.91 -7.77 7.75
C ASN A 731 -19.59 -7.91 8.49
N GLY A 732 -19.22 -9.14 8.83
CA GLY A 732 -17.96 -9.43 9.49
C GLY A 732 -16.80 -9.65 8.51
N LEU A 733 -17.10 -9.96 7.25
CA LEU A 733 -16.12 -9.95 6.14
C LEU A 733 -16.63 -9.02 5.04
N MET A 734 -15.87 -7.98 4.70
CA MET A 734 -16.22 -7.07 3.61
C MET A 734 -15.84 -7.67 2.25
N ALA A 735 -16.34 -7.10 1.16
CA ALA A 735 -15.98 -7.51 -0.19
C ALA A 735 -14.45 -7.45 -0.39
N GLY A 736 -13.84 -8.55 -0.81
CA GLY A 736 -12.40 -8.70 -0.98
C GLY A 736 -11.66 -9.22 0.26
N ALA A 737 -12.30 -9.24 1.44
CA ALA A 737 -11.68 -9.73 2.67
C ALA A 737 -11.21 -11.17 2.53
N THR A 738 -10.06 -11.49 3.13
CA THR A 738 -9.53 -12.85 3.15
C THR A 738 -9.78 -13.54 4.48
N PHE A 739 -10.35 -14.74 4.43
CA PHE A 739 -10.43 -15.65 5.57
C PHE A 739 -9.46 -16.82 5.36
N GLY A 740 -8.44 -16.90 6.22
CA GLY A 740 -7.35 -17.86 6.14
C GLY A 740 -7.46 -18.99 7.17
N LEU A 741 -7.08 -20.19 6.74
CA LEU A 741 -6.89 -21.34 7.60
C LEU A 741 -5.45 -21.83 7.46
N ASP A 742 -4.69 -21.77 8.55
CA ASP A 742 -3.37 -22.36 8.67
C ASP A 742 -3.48 -23.75 9.26
N THR A 743 -2.91 -24.75 8.59
CA THR A 743 -2.88 -26.13 9.08
C THR A 743 -1.45 -26.62 9.27
N ALA A 744 -0.52 -25.74 9.66
CA ALA A 744 0.90 -26.09 9.84
C ALA A 744 1.09 -27.23 10.84
N ASP A 745 0.40 -27.16 11.98
CA ASP A 745 0.55 -28.11 13.09
C ASP A 745 -0.54 -29.21 13.09
N ALA A 746 -1.37 -29.26 12.06
CA ALA A 746 -2.40 -30.28 11.92
C ALA A 746 -1.80 -31.66 11.60
N THR A 747 -2.12 -32.65 12.42
CA THR A 747 -1.66 -34.05 12.24
C THR A 747 -2.60 -34.90 11.38
N THR A 748 -3.81 -34.41 11.11
CA THR A 748 -4.82 -35.07 10.27
C THR A 748 -5.43 -34.08 9.28
N PRO A 749 -6.02 -34.54 8.15
CA PRO A 749 -6.74 -33.65 7.24
C PRO A 749 -7.88 -32.91 7.97
N GLN A 750 -7.93 -31.59 7.81
CA GLN A 750 -8.99 -30.76 8.38
C GLN A 750 -10.12 -30.64 7.36
N GLU A 751 -11.29 -31.21 7.65
CA GLU A 751 -12.43 -31.22 6.73
C GLU A 751 -13.46 -30.15 7.09
N MET A 752 -13.69 -29.23 6.16
CA MET A 752 -14.67 -28.17 6.28
C MET A 752 -15.97 -28.52 5.54
N VAL A 753 -16.99 -28.88 6.32
CA VAL A 753 -18.35 -29.14 5.84
C VAL A 753 -19.23 -27.94 6.19
N LEU A 754 -19.08 -26.85 5.45
CA LEU A 754 -19.87 -25.62 5.59
C LEU A 754 -20.25 -25.14 4.18
N ASN A 755 -21.43 -24.55 4.01
CA ASN A 755 -21.74 -23.78 2.80
C ASN A 755 -21.21 -22.36 3.01
N ILE A 756 -19.95 -22.14 2.65
CA ILE A 756 -19.31 -20.83 2.72
C ILE A 756 -19.97 -19.92 1.69
N THR A 757 -20.49 -18.79 2.13
CA THR A 757 -21.19 -17.81 1.29
C THR A 757 -20.53 -16.44 1.41
N ASP A 758 -20.69 -15.61 0.37
CA ASP A 758 -20.34 -14.19 0.49
C ASP A 758 -21.15 -13.52 1.61
N SER A 759 -20.54 -12.55 2.27
CA SER A 759 -21.23 -11.65 3.20
C SER A 759 -22.32 -10.85 2.47
N GLN A 760 -23.40 -10.53 3.17
CA GLN A 760 -24.61 -9.93 2.59
C GLN A 760 -24.79 -8.50 3.10
N GLY A 761 -25.06 -7.50 2.26
CA GLY A 761 -25.31 -6.11 2.73
C GLY A 761 -24.37 -5.04 2.15
N PRO A 762 -24.50 -3.75 2.56
CA PRO A 762 -23.57 -2.70 2.19
C PRO A 762 -22.13 -3.09 2.55
N GLY A 763 -21.22 -2.95 1.59
CA GLY A 763 -19.81 -3.36 1.74
C GLY A 763 -19.58 -4.89 1.73
N GLY A 764 -20.63 -5.71 1.68
CA GLY A 764 -20.52 -7.15 1.48
C GLY A 764 -20.20 -7.51 0.02
N GLY A 765 -19.77 -8.75 -0.23
CA GLY A 765 -19.41 -9.21 -1.56
C GLY A 765 -18.41 -10.36 -1.54
N SER A 766 -17.65 -10.46 -2.62
CA SER A 766 -16.70 -11.53 -2.92
C SER A 766 -15.69 -11.79 -1.80
N VAL A 767 -15.92 -12.82 -0.98
CA VAL A 767 -14.98 -13.26 0.08
C VAL A 767 -13.89 -14.15 -0.51
N THR A 768 -12.64 -13.91 -0.12
CA THR A 768 -11.48 -14.72 -0.51
C THR A 768 -11.18 -15.77 0.55
N MET A 769 -10.94 -17.01 0.13
CA MET A 769 -10.56 -18.11 1.03
C MET A 769 -9.09 -18.44 0.87
N LYS A 770 -8.37 -18.61 1.97
CA LYS A 770 -6.94 -18.93 1.95
C LYS A 770 -6.58 -20.17 2.77
N LYS A 771 -5.72 -21.01 2.20
CA LYS A 771 -5.08 -22.16 2.83
C LYS A 771 -3.58 -21.91 3.00
N CYS A 772 -3.10 -22.03 4.24
CA CYS A 772 -1.69 -21.94 4.62
C CYS A 772 -1.23 -23.20 5.40
N GLY A 773 0.07 -23.30 5.68
CA GLY A 773 0.65 -24.40 6.47
C GLY A 773 0.79 -25.72 5.72
N ALA A 774 1.62 -26.63 6.23
CA ALA A 774 2.01 -27.87 5.54
C ALA A 774 0.90 -28.93 5.47
N GLY A 775 -0.09 -28.91 6.38
CA GLY A 775 -1.17 -29.89 6.43
C GLY A 775 -2.17 -29.84 5.27
N THR A 776 -3.18 -30.71 5.33
CA THR A 776 -4.25 -30.81 4.33
C THR A 776 -5.54 -30.17 4.83
N LEU A 777 -6.13 -29.28 4.02
CA LEU A 777 -7.50 -28.77 4.19
C LEU A 777 -8.39 -29.38 3.12
N LYS A 778 -9.56 -29.91 3.50
CA LYS A 778 -10.58 -30.41 2.57
C LYS A 778 -11.82 -29.50 2.59
N LEU A 779 -12.21 -28.98 1.43
CA LEU A 779 -13.45 -28.22 1.26
C LEU A 779 -14.53 -29.12 0.65
N ALA A 780 -15.39 -29.67 1.50
CA ALA A 780 -16.43 -30.63 1.10
C ALA A 780 -17.85 -30.02 0.98
N GLY A 781 -18.02 -28.75 1.40
CA GLY A 781 -19.30 -28.06 1.36
C GLY A 781 -19.74 -27.56 -0.02
N ALA A 782 -21.03 -27.27 -0.16
CA ALA A 782 -21.63 -26.65 -1.35
C ALA A 782 -21.51 -25.13 -1.25
N ASN A 783 -20.29 -24.62 -1.46
CA ASN A 783 -19.94 -23.23 -1.25
C ASN A 783 -20.46 -22.32 -2.37
N THR A 784 -20.83 -21.09 -2.03
CA THR A 784 -21.29 -20.04 -2.95
C THR A 784 -20.50 -18.74 -2.86
N TYR A 785 -19.45 -18.66 -2.03
CA TYR A 785 -18.55 -17.49 -2.04
C TYR A 785 -18.05 -17.24 -3.46
N SER A 786 -17.98 -15.97 -3.86
CA SER A 786 -17.68 -15.61 -5.24
C SER A 786 -16.27 -15.14 -5.44
N GLY A 787 -15.45 -15.04 -4.38
CA GLY A 787 -14.05 -14.60 -4.42
C GLY A 787 -13.01 -15.67 -4.68
N GLN A 788 -11.74 -15.25 -4.59
CA GLN A 788 -10.59 -16.07 -4.96
C GLN A 788 -10.34 -17.19 -3.96
N THR A 789 -9.58 -18.19 -4.40
CA THR A 789 -8.98 -19.20 -3.53
C THR A 789 -7.47 -19.07 -3.57
N ILE A 790 -6.82 -18.96 -2.41
CA ILE A 790 -5.37 -18.81 -2.28
C ILE A 790 -4.80 -20.02 -1.54
N ILE A 791 -3.68 -20.56 -2.02
CA ILE A 791 -2.97 -21.69 -1.43
C ILE A 791 -1.49 -21.35 -1.38
N THR A 792 -0.96 -21.17 -0.17
CA THR A 792 0.45 -20.79 0.05
C THR A 792 1.25 -21.87 0.77
N GLY A 793 0.65 -23.03 1.04
CA GLY A 793 1.32 -24.19 1.59
C GLY A 793 0.42 -25.42 1.71
N GLY A 794 1.04 -26.60 1.68
CA GLY A 794 0.38 -27.89 1.91
C GLY A 794 -0.60 -28.28 0.79
N SER A 795 -1.66 -28.98 1.16
CA SER A 795 -2.64 -29.52 0.20
C SER A 795 -4.04 -28.94 0.42
N LEU A 796 -4.70 -28.54 -0.66
CA LEU A 796 -6.13 -28.25 -0.70
C LEU A 796 -6.86 -29.37 -1.45
N SER A 797 -7.77 -30.07 -0.78
CA SER A 797 -8.59 -31.13 -1.36
C SER A 797 -10.02 -30.64 -1.64
N LEU A 798 -10.54 -30.96 -2.82
CA LEU A 798 -11.84 -30.47 -3.30
C LEU A 798 -12.49 -31.43 -4.30
N GLU A 799 -13.82 -31.36 -4.41
CA GLU A 799 -14.60 -32.18 -5.34
C GLU A 799 -15.07 -31.41 -6.58
N SER A 800 -15.12 -30.07 -6.51
CA SER A 800 -15.63 -29.23 -7.60
C SER A 800 -14.94 -27.86 -7.64
N PHE A 801 -14.35 -27.53 -8.78
CA PHE A 801 -13.76 -26.23 -9.10
C PHE A 801 -14.79 -25.17 -9.44
N ASN A 802 -15.89 -25.52 -10.12
CA ASN A 802 -16.77 -24.59 -10.84
C ASN A 802 -16.13 -23.91 -12.07
N SER A 803 -16.88 -23.06 -12.77
CA SER A 803 -16.46 -22.28 -13.93
C SER A 803 -17.11 -20.90 -13.95
N VAL A 804 -16.58 -19.98 -14.77
CA VAL A 804 -17.18 -18.67 -15.06
C VAL A 804 -18.12 -18.77 -16.27
N ALA A 805 -17.68 -19.42 -17.36
CA ALA A 805 -18.47 -19.55 -18.58
C ALA A 805 -19.66 -20.50 -18.42
N HIS A 806 -19.51 -21.53 -17.57
CA HIS A 806 -20.53 -22.55 -17.31
C HIS A 806 -20.71 -22.77 -15.80
N PRO A 807 -21.19 -21.75 -15.06
CA PRO A 807 -21.21 -21.80 -13.61
C PRO A 807 -22.27 -22.76 -13.09
N LYS A 808 -21.92 -23.50 -12.05
CA LYS A 808 -22.85 -24.21 -11.16
C LYS A 808 -23.27 -23.27 -10.02
N PRO A 809 -24.46 -23.46 -9.43
CA PRO A 809 -24.91 -22.65 -8.29
C PRO A 809 -23.96 -22.67 -7.08
N ASN A 810 -23.21 -23.76 -6.92
CA ASN A 810 -22.24 -23.95 -5.84
C ASN A 810 -21.14 -24.95 -6.26
N SER A 811 -20.04 -24.95 -5.50
CA SER A 811 -18.94 -25.93 -5.65
C SER A 811 -18.09 -26.00 -4.37
N SER A 812 -17.05 -26.85 -4.33
CA SER A 812 -16.05 -26.78 -3.25
C SER A 812 -15.32 -25.44 -3.23
N LEU A 813 -15.05 -24.84 -4.39
CA LEU A 813 -14.36 -23.55 -4.52
C LEU A 813 -15.31 -22.36 -4.78
N GLY A 814 -16.57 -22.46 -4.35
CA GLY A 814 -17.53 -21.36 -4.49
C GLY A 814 -18.14 -21.20 -5.88
N ALA A 815 -18.69 -20.03 -6.16
CA ALA A 815 -19.38 -19.69 -7.41
C ALA A 815 -18.88 -18.33 -7.94
N PRO A 816 -17.73 -18.30 -8.64
CA PRO A 816 -17.13 -17.05 -9.11
C PRO A 816 -17.98 -16.41 -10.21
N LYS A 817 -18.02 -15.08 -10.24
CA LYS A 817 -18.79 -14.31 -11.23
C LYS A 817 -17.95 -13.72 -12.36
N THR A 818 -16.65 -13.58 -12.14
CA THR A 818 -15.72 -12.93 -13.07
C THR A 818 -14.45 -13.76 -13.16
N ALA A 819 -13.69 -13.58 -14.25
CA ALA A 819 -12.37 -14.17 -14.36
C ALA A 819 -11.44 -13.73 -13.21
N ALA A 820 -11.58 -12.47 -12.74
CA ALA A 820 -10.88 -11.90 -11.57
C ALA A 820 -11.03 -12.77 -10.32
N ASN A 821 -12.28 -13.10 -9.98
CA ASN A 821 -12.57 -13.86 -8.77
C ASN A 821 -12.40 -15.37 -8.95
N ALA A 822 -12.42 -15.85 -10.20
CA ALA A 822 -12.26 -17.26 -10.52
C ALA A 822 -10.82 -17.77 -10.36
N GLU A 823 -9.84 -16.89 -10.19
CA GLU A 823 -8.44 -17.28 -10.06
C GLU A 823 -8.15 -18.02 -8.76
N ILE A 824 -7.30 -19.03 -8.89
CA ILE A 824 -6.76 -19.82 -7.79
C ILE A 824 -5.26 -19.54 -7.75
N LEU A 825 -4.81 -18.87 -6.69
CA LEU A 825 -3.39 -18.56 -6.49
C LEU A 825 -2.74 -19.74 -5.77
N VAL A 826 -1.65 -20.27 -6.33
CA VAL A 826 -0.98 -21.47 -5.81
C VAL A 826 0.53 -21.23 -5.78
N SER A 827 1.11 -21.24 -4.58
CA SER A 827 2.55 -21.03 -4.33
C SER A 827 3.06 -21.94 -3.21
N GLY A 828 4.36 -21.89 -2.88
CA GLY A 828 4.91 -22.57 -1.70
C GLY A 828 4.94 -24.09 -1.85
N ASN A 829 5.16 -24.57 -3.08
CA ASN A 829 5.15 -26.00 -3.44
C ASN A 829 3.84 -26.73 -3.09
N SER A 830 2.72 -26.00 -3.14
CA SER A 830 1.41 -26.52 -2.75
C SER A 830 0.83 -27.55 -3.73
N SER A 831 -0.12 -28.34 -3.23
CA SER A 831 -0.87 -29.34 -4.00
C SER A 831 -2.36 -29.00 -4.04
N LEU A 832 -2.96 -29.15 -5.22
CA LEU A 832 -4.39 -29.08 -5.44
C LEU A 832 -4.92 -30.48 -5.76
N VAL A 833 -5.68 -31.07 -4.84
CA VAL A 833 -6.14 -32.46 -4.90
C VAL A 833 -7.61 -32.51 -5.27
N TYR A 834 -7.88 -32.88 -6.52
CA TYR A 834 -9.24 -33.08 -7.01
C TYR A 834 -9.71 -34.50 -6.72
N THR A 835 -10.85 -34.64 -6.04
CA THR A 835 -11.47 -35.93 -5.67
C THR A 835 -12.86 -36.12 -6.29
N GLY A 836 -13.25 -35.24 -7.20
CA GLY A 836 -14.60 -35.22 -7.78
C GLY A 836 -14.89 -36.30 -8.82
N LYS A 837 -16.13 -36.32 -9.31
CA LYS A 837 -16.63 -37.28 -10.30
C LYS A 837 -16.42 -36.87 -11.77
N GLY A 838 -15.71 -35.76 -12.00
CA GLY A 838 -15.45 -35.19 -13.32
C GLY A 838 -16.00 -33.78 -13.48
N GLU A 839 -15.21 -32.90 -14.09
CA GLU A 839 -15.53 -31.49 -14.31
C GLU A 839 -14.66 -30.87 -15.42
N THR A 840 -15.25 -29.95 -16.19
CA THR A 840 -14.50 -29.02 -17.04
C THR A 840 -14.54 -27.65 -16.39
N THR A 841 -13.40 -26.97 -16.31
CA THR A 841 -13.27 -25.64 -15.70
C THR A 841 -12.41 -24.70 -16.52
N ASP A 842 -12.80 -23.42 -16.49
CA ASP A 842 -12.09 -22.27 -17.06
C ASP A 842 -11.44 -21.39 -15.98
N ARG A 843 -11.34 -21.88 -14.73
CA ARG A 843 -10.65 -21.16 -13.66
C ARG A 843 -9.15 -21.05 -13.94
N ASN A 844 -8.61 -19.85 -13.74
CA ASN A 844 -7.19 -19.58 -13.93
C ASN A 844 -6.39 -20.08 -12.73
N LEU A 845 -5.31 -20.81 -12.98
CA LEU A 845 -4.34 -21.18 -11.97
C LEU A 845 -3.15 -20.22 -12.06
N ASN A 846 -2.89 -19.46 -11.01
CA ASN A 846 -1.81 -18.49 -10.96
C ASN A 846 -0.68 -18.95 -10.03
N MET A 847 0.56 -18.88 -10.50
CA MET A 847 1.79 -19.31 -9.82
C MET A 847 2.69 -18.11 -9.47
N PRO A 848 2.39 -17.36 -8.39
CA PRO A 848 3.05 -16.09 -8.11
C PRO A 848 4.44 -16.18 -7.44
N GLY A 849 4.86 -17.32 -6.87
CA GLY A 849 6.13 -17.39 -6.10
C GLY A 849 7.38 -17.42 -6.97
N GLY A 850 8.57 -17.59 -6.37
CA GLY A 850 9.83 -17.87 -7.07
C GLY A 850 10.14 -19.37 -7.01
N GLY A 851 10.50 -20.00 -8.13
CA GLY A 851 10.98 -21.40 -8.10
C GLY A 851 9.94 -22.48 -7.80
N ASP A 852 8.64 -22.13 -7.66
CA ASP A 852 7.61 -23.08 -7.22
C ASP A 852 7.47 -24.34 -8.10
N SER A 853 7.24 -25.46 -7.41
CA SER A 853 6.73 -26.71 -7.98
C SER A 853 5.28 -26.94 -7.54
N ILE A 854 4.30 -26.70 -8.41
CA ILE A 854 2.88 -26.85 -8.07
C ILE A 854 2.33 -28.20 -8.54
N THR A 855 1.65 -28.90 -7.63
CA THR A 855 1.06 -30.22 -7.92
C THR A 855 -0.43 -30.12 -8.19
N LEU A 856 -0.85 -30.62 -9.36
CA LEU A 856 -2.24 -30.91 -9.70
C LEU A 856 -2.46 -32.42 -9.54
N ASP A 857 -3.17 -32.81 -8.50
CA ASP A 857 -3.42 -34.20 -8.17
C ASP A 857 -4.85 -34.59 -8.58
N GLN A 858 -4.94 -35.51 -9.54
CA GLN A 858 -6.21 -36.10 -9.99
C GLN A 858 -6.48 -37.42 -9.23
N SER A 859 -7.12 -37.32 -8.08
CA SER A 859 -7.54 -38.45 -7.25
C SER A 859 -9.05 -38.71 -7.25
N GLY A 860 -9.79 -38.07 -8.17
CA GLY A 860 -11.21 -38.26 -8.42
C GLY A 860 -11.53 -39.40 -9.39
N SER A 861 -12.81 -39.67 -9.63
CA SER A 861 -13.23 -40.81 -10.47
C SER A 861 -13.50 -40.47 -11.95
N GLY A 862 -13.59 -39.18 -12.29
CA GLY A 862 -13.90 -38.73 -13.66
C GLY A 862 -12.83 -37.85 -14.30
N LEU A 863 -13.16 -37.26 -15.45
CA LEU A 863 -12.27 -36.34 -16.17
C LEU A 863 -12.23 -34.97 -15.49
N LEU A 864 -11.05 -34.49 -15.08
CA LEU A 864 -10.81 -33.08 -14.74
C LEU A 864 -10.17 -32.39 -15.95
N LYS A 865 -10.88 -31.47 -16.59
CA LYS A 865 -10.40 -30.74 -17.77
C LYS A 865 -10.21 -29.25 -17.45
N LEU A 866 -8.97 -28.78 -17.49
CA LEU A 866 -8.60 -27.37 -17.31
C LEU A 866 -8.47 -26.71 -18.69
N THR A 867 -9.19 -25.62 -18.93
CA THR A 867 -9.28 -24.97 -20.26
C THR A 867 -8.59 -23.61 -20.35
N SER A 868 -8.28 -22.99 -19.21
CA SER A 868 -7.61 -21.69 -19.17
C SER A 868 -6.11 -21.83 -18.90
N PRO A 869 -5.26 -20.99 -19.53
CA PRO A 869 -3.82 -21.07 -19.36
C PRO A 869 -3.38 -20.72 -17.93
N PHE A 870 -2.25 -21.28 -17.51
CA PHE A 870 -1.58 -20.85 -16.29
C PHE A 870 -1.20 -19.37 -16.39
N VAL A 871 -1.44 -18.63 -15.30
CA VAL A 871 -0.86 -17.31 -15.08
C VAL A 871 0.44 -17.54 -14.29
N MET A 872 1.56 -17.01 -14.77
CA MET A 872 2.87 -17.18 -14.12
C MET A 872 3.37 -15.81 -13.69
N SER A 873 2.67 -15.19 -12.74
CA SER A 873 2.98 -13.80 -12.34
C SER A 873 4.23 -13.65 -11.45
N GLY A 874 4.95 -14.73 -11.15
CA GLY A 874 6.25 -14.71 -10.46
C GLY A 874 7.42 -14.58 -11.43
N PHE A 875 8.44 -13.77 -11.09
CA PHE A 875 9.53 -13.40 -12.00
C PHE A 875 10.66 -14.42 -12.11
N ALA A 876 11.18 -14.55 -13.34
CA ALA A 876 12.57 -14.88 -13.68
C ALA A 876 13.20 -16.15 -13.06
N GLU A 877 12.39 -17.09 -12.59
CA GLU A 877 12.84 -18.36 -12.05
C GLU A 877 12.13 -19.53 -12.71
N ASN A 878 12.77 -20.70 -12.68
CA ASN A 878 12.20 -21.91 -13.24
C ASN A 878 10.92 -22.30 -12.49
N LYS A 879 9.92 -22.79 -13.23
CA LYS A 879 8.67 -23.31 -12.65
C LYS A 879 8.54 -24.78 -12.96
N THR A 880 7.95 -25.54 -12.04
CA THR A 880 7.60 -26.94 -12.29
C THR A 880 6.10 -27.15 -12.12
N ILE A 881 5.46 -27.74 -13.11
CA ILE A 881 4.10 -28.26 -13.02
C ILE A 881 4.20 -29.76 -12.75
N VAL A 882 3.62 -30.23 -11.65
CA VAL A 882 3.56 -31.65 -11.31
C VAL A 882 2.13 -32.15 -11.53
N LEU A 883 1.97 -33.12 -12.41
CA LEU A 883 0.71 -33.82 -12.66
C LEU A 883 0.75 -35.13 -11.87
N ALA A 884 -0.09 -35.23 -10.84
CA ALA A 884 -0.17 -36.36 -9.91
C ALA A 884 -1.57 -37.00 -9.96
N GLY A 885 -1.81 -37.98 -9.09
CA GLY A 885 -3.09 -38.68 -9.00
C GLY A 885 -2.96 -40.18 -8.82
N SER A 886 -3.88 -40.78 -8.08
CA SER A 886 -3.84 -42.20 -7.68
C SER A 886 -5.06 -43.02 -8.12
N SER A 887 -6.00 -42.39 -8.83
CA SER A 887 -7.33 -42.92 -9.13
C SER A 887 -7.48 -43.44 -10.57
N SER A 888 -8.63 -44.04 -10.89
CA SER A 888 -9.04 -44.36 -12.27
C SER A 888 -9.47 -43.13 -13.08
N GLY A 889 -9.58 -41.95 -12.45
CA GLY A 889 -9.89 -40.71 -13.13
C GLY A 889 -8.80 -40.27 -14.10
N SER A 890 -9.09 -39.25 -14.89
CA SER A 890 -8.14 -38.66 -15.83
C SER A 890 -8.11 -37.14 -15.72
N GLY A 891 -6.95 -36.55 -15.99
CA GLY A 891 -6.77 -35.10 -16.09
C GLY A 891 -6.51 -34.68 -17.53
N GLU A 892 -6.90 -33.47 -17.89
CA GLU A 892 -6.59 -32.86 -19.19
C GLU A 892 -6.22 -31.39 -19.02
N LEU A 893 -5.07 -30.99 -19.57
CA LEU A 893 -4.71 -29.58 -19.78
C LEU A 893 -5.01 -29.21 -21.23
N ALA A 894 -6.11 -28.48 -21.45
CA ALA A 894 -6.65 -28.11 -22.75
C ALA A 894 -6.27 -26.67 -23.17
N PHE A 895 -5.02 -26.30 -22.89
CA PHE A 895 -4.43 -25.00 -23.22
C PHE A 895 -2.92 -25.15 -23.46
N ASN A 896 -2.29 -24.11 -24.01
CA ASN A 896 -0.84 -24.10 -24.25
C ASN A 896 -0.07 -23.78 -22.96
N ILE A 897 0.98 -24.55 -22.70
CA ILE A 897 1.95 -24.30 -21.65
C ILE A 897 3.16 -23.60 -22.28
N ASP A 898 3.47 -22.42 -21.75
CA ASP A 898 4.59 -21.58 -22.19
C ASP A 898 5.67 -21.50 -21.10
N ASN A 899 6.86 -20.99 -21.44
CA ASN A 899 7.85 -20.61 -20.43
C ASN A 899 7.38 -19.38 -19.64
N VAL A 900 7.86 -19.28 -18.40
CA VAL A 900 7.79 -18.04 -17.62
C VAL A 900 8.44 -16.91 -18.42
N TYR A 901 7.82 -15.73 -18.42
CA TYR A 901 8.45 -14.56 -19.00
C TYR A 901 9.67 -14.15 -18.18
N ASP A 902 10.82 -14.09 -18.81
CA ASP A 902 11.98 -13.39 -18.28
C ASP A 902 12.68 -12.59 -19.38
N ARG A 903 13.13 -11.38 -19.05
CA ARG A 903 13.80 -10.50 -20.01
C ARG A 903 15.09 -11.10 -20.58
N LYS A 904 15.69 -12.09 -19.88
CA LYS A 904 16.93 -12.76 -20.27
C LYS A 904 16.71 -14.04 -21.10
N GLY A 905 15.48 -14.50 -21.27
CA GLY A 905 15.15 -15.74 -21.99
C GLY A 905 15.71 -17.01 -21.34
N LYS A 906 15.98 -17.01 -20.03
CA LYS A 906 16.61 -18.12 -19.30
C LYS A 906 15.63 -18.95 -18.47
N ALA A 907 14.54 -18.34 -17.99
CA ALA A 907 13.57 -19.04 -17.16
C ALA A 907 12.81 -20.08 -17.98
N THR A 908 12.64 -21.27 -17.42
CA THR A 908 11.96 -22.38 -18.09
C THR A 908 10.80 -22.92 -17.27
N THR A 909 9.76 -23.39 -17.95
CA THR A 909 8.71 -24.18 -17.34
C THR A 909 9.01 -25.66 -17.59
N SER A 910 9.05 -26.47 -16.53
CA SER A 910 9.24 -27.92 -16.58
C SER A 910 7.95 -28.66 -16.20
N LEU A 911 7.80 -29.89 -16.68
CA LEU A 911 6.63 -30.73 -16.43
C LEU A 911 7.05 -32.07 -15.83
N THR A 912 6.43 -32.48 -14.72
CA THR A 912 6.62 -33.81 -14.13
C THR A 912 5.29 -34.54 -14.04
N LYS A 913 5.21 -35.76 -14.56
CA LYS A 913 4.08 -36.67 -14.38
C LYS A 913 4.45 -37.76 -13.37
N THR A 914 3.64 -37.90 -12.32
CA THR A 914 3.78 -38.93 -11.27
C THR A 914 2.41 -39.51 -10.89
N GLY A 915 2.39 -40.54 -10.06
CA GLY A 915 1.17 -41.28 -9.69
C GLY A 915 0.60 -42.11 -10.85
N SER A 916 -0.39 -42.94 -10.55
CA SER A 916 -0.98 -43.90 -11.49
C SER A 916 -1.99 -43.27 -12.47
N ALA A 917 -2.56 -42.10 -12.15
CA ALA A 917 -3.59 -41.46 -12.98
C ALA A 917 -3.08 -41.11 -14.39
N THR A 918 -4.00 -40.99 -15.35
CA THR A 918 -3.68 -40.52 -16.71
C THR A 918 -3.90 -39.02 -16.83
N TRP A 919 -2.91 -38.30 -17.35
CA TRP A 919 -3.06 -36.89 -17.73
C TRP A 919 -2.88 -36.72 -19.23
N THR A 920 -3.68 -35.88 -19.88
CA THR A 920 -3.60 -35.57 -21.31
C THR A 920 -3.26 -34.09 -21.53
N LEU A 921 -2.30 -33.80 -22.42
CA LEU A 921 -2.03 -32.45 -22.92
C LEU A 921 -2.68 -32.31 -24.29
N SER A 922 -3.60 -31.34 -24.40
CA SER A 922 -4.32 -31.06 -25.65
C SER A 922 -3.91 -29.76 -26.32
N GLY A 923 -3.13 -28.91 -25.63
CA GLY A 923 -2.57 -27.68 -26.18
C GLY A 923 -1.35 -27.89 -27.07
N LYS A 924 -0.92 -26.80 -27.71
CA LYS A 924 0.33 -26.68 -28.46
C LYS A 924 1.36 -26.00 -27.56
N ASN A 925 2.27 -26.78 -27.00
CA ASN A 925 3.14 -26.33 -25.92
C ASN A 925 4.48 -25.79 -26.46
N SER A 926 5.00 -24.72 -25.86
CA SER A 926 6.26 -24.08 -26.27
C SER A 926 7.27 -23.92 -25.13
N TYR A 927 6.97 -24.43 -23.93
CA TYR A 927 7.94 -24.45 -22.83
C TYR A 927 9.20 -25.25 -23.17
N THR A 928 10.33 -24.92 -22.57
CA THR A 928 11.63 -25.54 -22.90
C THR A 928 12.24 -26.32 -21.75
N GLY A 929 11.66 -26.23 -20.54
CA GLY A 929 12.13 -27.02 -19.40
C GLY A 929 11.80 -28.50 -19.57
N ALA A 930 12.48 -29.36 -18.81
CA ALA A 930 12.40 -30.80 -18.99
C ALA A 930 10.99 -31.36 -18.70
N THR A 931 10.61 -32.38 -19.47
CA THR A 931 9.40 -33.19 -19.22
C THR A 931 9.80 -34.56 -18.68
N THR A 932 9.39 -34.90 -17.46
CA THR A 932 9.69 -36.20 -16.82
C THR A 932 8.42 -36.97 -16.52
N VAL A 933 8.26 -38.16 -17.09
CA VAL A 933 7.18 -39.11 -16.78
C VAL A 933 7.72 -40.20 -15.87
N LYS A 934 7.51 -40.03 -14.56
CA LYS A 934 7.97 -40.97 -13.53
C LYS A 934 7.06 -42.18 -13.41
N GLN A 935 5.74 -41.97 -13.42
CA GLN A 935 4.72 -43.00 -13.25
C GLN A 935 3.41 -42.64 -13.98
N GLY A 936 2.65 -43.67 -14.34
CA GLY A 936 1.35 -43.52 -15.02
C GLY A 936 1.48 -43.03 -16.45
N THR A 937 0.39 -42.55 -17.04
CA THR A 937 0.35 -42.15 -18.46
C THR A 937 0.27 -40.63 -18.65
N LEU A 938 1.15 -40.08 -19.48
CA LEU A 938 1.02 -38.73 -20.07
C LEU A 938 0.63 -38.86 -21.54
N GLY A 939 -0.60 -38.50 -21.88
CA GLY A 939 -1.14 -38.53 -23.24
C GLY A 939 -0.96 -37.20 -23.96
N LEU A 940 -0.71 -37.27 -25.27
CA LEU A 940 -0.48 -36.11 -26.14
C LEU A 940 -1.42 -36.22 -27.34
N THR A 941 -2.22 -35.19 -27.63
CA THR A 941 -3.23 -35.24 -28.72
C THR A 941 -2.74 -34.63 -30.03
N SER A 942 -1.53 -34.07 -30.05
CA SER A 942 -0.92 -33.52 -31.27
C SER A 942 0.60 -33.68 -31.26
N ALA A 943 1.22 -33.55 -32.44
CA ALA A 943 2.68 -33.52 -32.60
C ALA A 943 3.36 -32.33 -31.90
N GLN A 944 2.59 -31.32 -31.47
CA GLN A 944 3.05 -30.17 -30.68
C GLN A 944 2.58 -30.27 -29.22
N GLY A 945 2.15 -31.47 -28.79
CA GLY A 945 1.78 -31.74 -27.40
C GLY A 945 2.96 -31.57 -26.43
N LEU A 946 4.19 -31.59 -26.94
CA LEU A 946 5.42 -31.16 -26.25
C LEU A 946 6.20 -30.24 -27.20
N SER A 947 7.03 -29.37 -26.64
CA SER A 947 7.92 -28.50 -27.40
C SER A 947 9.06 -29.31 -28.04
N ASP A 948 9.49 -28.94 -29.25
CA ASP A 948 10.64 -29.55 -29.92
C ASP A 948 11.97 -29.32 -29.18
N LYS A 949 12.01 -28.31 -28.30
CA LYS A 949 13.17 -27.97 -27.45
C LYS A 949 13.19 -28.67 -26.10
N THR A 950 12.13 -29.36 -25.68
CA THR A 950 12.12 -30.02 -24.36
C THR A 950 12.96 -31.30 -24.39
N GLU A 951 13.71 -31.53 -23.31
CA GLU A 951 14.22 -32.87 -23.01
C GLU A 951 13.10 -33.70 -22.38
N VAL A 952 12.98 -34.97 -22.77
CA VAL A 952 11.94 -35.88 -22.27
C VAL A 952 12.56 -37.11 -21.63
N THR A 953 12.15 -37.41 -20.40
CA THR A 953 12.53 -38.64 -19.69
C THR A 953 11.28 -39.44 -19.33
N VAL A 954 11.24 -40.71 -19.71
CA VAL A 954 10.23 -41.68 -19.25
C VAL A 954 10.95 -42.70 -18.38
N SER A 955 10.62 -42.73 -17.10
CA SER A 955 11.18 -43.69 -16.12
C SER A 955 10.42 -45.01 -16.15
N ASP A 956 11.00 -46.03 -15.51
CA ASP A 956 10.33 -47.31 -15.31
C ASP A 956 9.01 -47.11 -14.54
N GLY A 957 7.89 -47.60 -15.11
CA GLY A 957 6.53 -47.36 -14.63
C GLY A 957 5.82 -46.12 -15.24
N GLY A 958 6.51 -45.31 -16.05
CA GLY A 958 5.96 -44.20 -16.82
C GLY A 958 5.59 -44.58 -18.26
N MET A 959 4.63 -43.86 -18.84
CA MET A 959 4.16 -44.10 -20.21
C MET A 959 3.82 -42.78 -20.92
N LEU A 960 4.35 -42.60 -22.14
CA LEU A 960 3.90 -41.58 -23.09
C LEU A 960 2.87 -42.19 -24.05
N GLU A 961 1.70 -41.56 -24.16
CA GLU A 961 0.65 -41.99 -25.08
C GLU A 961 0.46 -40.99 -26.22
N LEU A 962 0.88 -41.37 -27.42
CA LEU A 962 0.81 -40.55 -28.63
C LEU A 962 -0.57 -40.72 -29.30
N LYS A 963 -1.54 -39.91 -28.88
CA LYS A 963 -2.95 -39.92 -29.37
C LYS A 963 -3.14 -39.13 -30.67
N PHE A 964 -2.11 -39.08 -31.51
CA PHE A 964 -2.12 -38.43 -32.82
C PHE A 964 -1.46 -39.32 -33.87
N THR A 965 -1.57 -38.94 -35.13
CA THR A 965 -0.81 -39.56 -36.24
C THR A 965 0.17 -38.52 -36.78
N GLY A 966 1.38 -38.96 -37.13
CA GLY A 966 2.48 -38.09 -37.56
C GLY A 966 3.68 -38.14 -36.62
N GLU A 967 4.64 -37.24 -36.85
CA GLU A 967 5.93 -37.19 -36.17
C GLU A 967 5.99 -36.03 -35.17
N MET A 968 6.48 -36.28 -33.96
CA MET A 968 6.85 -35.27 -32.96
C MET A 968 8.37 -35.23 -32.84
N HIS A 969 8.96 -34.03 -32.89
CA HIS A 969 10.39 -33.84 -32.69
C HIS A 969 10.69 -33.50 -31.23
N LEU A 970 11.81 -33.99 -30.69
CA LEU A 970 12.30 -33.65 -29.36
C LEU A 970 13.82 -33.47 -29.38
N GLY A 971 14.33 -32.54 -28.58
CA GLY A 971 15.78 -32.33 -28.45
C GLY A 971 16.53 -33.50 -27.81
N LYS A 972 15.86 -34.28 -26.94
CA LYS A 972 16.45 -35.47 -26.30
C LYS A 972 15.36 -36.37 -25.72
N LEU A 973 15.57 -37.68 -25.83
CA LEU A 973 14.70 -38.70 -25.22
C LEU A 973 15.51 -39.66 -24.35
N THR A 974 15.04 -39.90 -23.13
CA THR A 974 15.57 -40.91 -22.22
C THR A 974 14.44 -41.86 -21.85
N LEU A 975 14.64 -43.17 -22.06
CA LEU A 975 13.67 -44.22 -21.77
C LEU A 975 14.30 -45.23 -20.80
N ASP A 976 13.65 -45.49 -19.66
CA ASP A 976 14.10 -46.43 -18.62
C ASP A 976 15.57 -46.19 -18.21
N GLY A 977 15.94 -44.91 -18.02
CA GLY A 977 17.29 -44.49 -17.65
C GLY A 977 18.33 -44.53 -18.78
N LYS A 978 17.93 -44.88 -20.02
CA LYS A 978 18.81 -44.92 -21.18
C LYS A 978 18.52 -43.78 -22.15
N VAL A 979 19.53 -42.94 -22.40
CA VAL A 979 19.46 -41.90 -23.44
C VAL A 979 19.38 -42.56 -24.80
N GLN A 980 18.43 -42.12 -25.61
CA GLN A 980 18.18 -42.64 -26.95
C GLN A 980 19.03 -41.88 -27.99
N ALA A 981 19.51 -42.60 -29.01
CA ALA A 981 20.26 -42.00 -30.11
C ALA A 981 19.31 -41.28 -31.10
N ALA A 982 19.86 -40.56 -32.08
CA ALA A 982 19.07 -40.02 -33.19
C ALA A 982 18.33 -41.17 -33.92
N GLY A 983 17.04 -40.98 -34.20
CA GLY A 983 16.19 -42.02 -34.75
C GLY A 983 14.69 -41.84 -34.49
N THR A 984 13.90 -42.85 -34.85
CA THR A 984 12.44 -42.86 -34.71
C THR A 984 11.99 -43.86 -33.65
N TYR A 985 11.20 -43.39 -32.70
CA TYR A 985 10.71 -44.14 -31.54
C TYR A 985 9.18 -44.17 -31.54
N SER A 986 8.60 -45.35 -31.34
CA SER A 986 7.16 -45.60 -31.37
C SER A 986 6.76 -46.69 -30.38
N ALA A 987 5.46 -46.99 -30.32
CA ALA A 987 4.95 -48.13 -29.56
C ALA A 987 5.58 -49.46 -30.00
N ALA A 988 5.97 -49.61 -31.28
CA ALA A 988 6.59 -50.83 -31.77
C ALA A 988 8.05 -50.98 -31.32
N THR A 989 8.80 -49.88 -31.24
CA THR A 989 10.23 -49.89 -30.89
C THR A 989 10.48 -49.80 -29.39
N SER A 990 9.55 -49.19 -28.63
CA SER A 990 9.71 -48.91 -27.20
C SER A 990 8.40 -49.13 -26.41
N PRO A 991 7.77 -50.31 -26.49
CA PRO A 991 6.43 -50.58 -25.95
C PRO A 991 6.30 -50.44 -24.42
N LYS A 992 7.42 -50.44 -23.68
CA LYS A 992 7.41 -50.23 -22.23
C LYS A 992 7.15 -48.78 -21.84
N CYS A 993 7.55 -47.83 -22.68
CA CYS A 993 7.51 -46.40 -22.36
C CYS A 993 6.63 -45.59 -23.31
N ILE A 994 6.27 -46.14 -24.48
CA ILE A 994 5.50 -45.47 -25.52
C ILE A 994 4.33 -46.35 -25.96
N LYS A 995 3.13 -45.76 -26.09
CA LYS A 995 1.96 -46.35 -26.74
C LYS A 995 1.27 -45.34 -27.67
N GLY A 996 0.36 -45.81 -28.53
CA GLY A 996 -0.41 -44.96 -29.43
C GLY A 996 0.02 -45.05 -30.90
N LYS A 997 -0.46 -44.12 -31.73
CA LYS A 997 -0.32 -44.15 -33.20
C LYS A 997 0.78 -43.20 -33.73
N GLY A 998 1.23 -42.26 -32.92
CA GLY A 998 2.27 -41.30 -33.31
C GLY A 998 3.67 -41.88 -33.22
N VAL A 999 4.65 -41.13 -33.71
CA VAL A 999 6.08 -41.45 -33.59
C VAL A 999 6.86 -40.24 -33.06
N ILE A 1000 7.92 -40.50 -32.31
CA ILE A 1000 8.88 -39.50 -31.82
C ILE A 1000 10.13 -39.58 -32.69
N LYS A 1001 10.65 -38.43 -33.09
CA LYS A 1001 11.90 -38.27 -33.83
C LYS A 1001 12.90 -37.48 -33.00
N ILE A 1002 14.10 -38.04 -32.88
CA ILE A 1002 15.27 -37.39 -32.28
C ILE A 1002 16.22 -37.11 -33.43
N ASP A 1003 16.49 -35.83 -33.67
CA ASP A 1003 17.35 -35.36 -34.75
C ASP A 1003 18.85 -35.45 -34.40
#